data_AF-A0A0P1KUS8-F1
#
_entry.id   AF-A0A0P1KUS8-F1
#
_cell.length_a   1.000
_cell.length_b   1.000
_cell.length_c   1.000
_cell.angle_alpha   90.00
_cell.angle_beta   90.00
_cell.angle_gamma   90.00
#
_symmetry.space_group_name_H-M   'P 1'
#
loop_
_entity.id
_entity.type
_entity.pdbx_description
1 polymer ?
#
loop_
_entity_poly.entity_id
_entity_poly.type
_entity_poly.pdbx_seq_one_letter_code
_entity_poly.pdbx_strand_id
1 'polypeptide(L)'
;MNAVDESFRELVGCSKLSPLEISELLSKIHSAVFTEGVSASILNEVIEFLCESPLISTSTKIYLVREALFPNGPVQSSTVLTIISHLGVRSFTNTRKQETHRDIQIELCKWLVHVFVLTDDVNVYLRTYSIWFQLWKFDYLQKWVTYILFWATTADVVRPWRVQWLLKTSLKTGYTNSKALATLLLEKFNVAKPSQAIVDAISSIQSNRRRLKSLEYDLYDDSFLSTWSRVLIHSKFISKQAFFDLINDHRQQIHIVSMRLRAGELCQFPTVPLNGIETIEKLVSSYHYTTPPKNVEEVLPNGDRTAMIYLALLDRQDPFWSRCLKWCEVRLKSEVLGSRNDPERTQETMKTVMLALALYHNDFSVSDELLTENRITNLLKQTDSQSPFFHVALFLVSPMIHVGAATSRGLAEGLRPVSELGVFYERCRNTLYFMWACVDILADRSFLHKLSTDFENMLRLINKDSSSCSSNRHVNMALRLLVKVFSAVLLRQKHMPHWHISSFYKLFGVLMISNDPLVLCSVVEFFSKSRAYVQEHSKDETLVKLHNRAVLDATNYLWRNKFQNNISFIGIPSEFINKIVESLYSEDSEMSLKSWLTITSVPAVSYCCYQILRGFEKATNSKAFFNHLLTHKGYDIFKEQVSSEDWLDTIPTYYDLKLTILARMRYDNTYRSIPEFLFTFLKSLTETKKMI
;
A
#
# COMPACT_ATOMS: atom_id res chain seq x y z
N MET A 1 5.30 10.13 28.26
CA MET A 1 6.63 10.10 28.88
C MET A 1 6.57 9.02 29.94
N ASN A 2 7.51 8.08 29.95
CA ASN A 2 7.43 6.91 30.82
C ASN A 2 8.01 7.25 32.23
N ALA A 3 7.66 6.45 33.25
CA ALA A 3 8.04 6.74 34.64
C ALA A 3 9.55 6.61 34.86
N VAL A 4 10.21 5.76 34.07
CA VAL A 4 11.67 5.60 34.04
C VAL A 4 12.35 6.88 33.59
N ASP A 5 11.88 7.50 32.50
CA ASP A 5 12.48 8.73 31.98
C ASP A 5 12.34 9.90 32.96
N GLU A 6 11.19 10.01 33.61
CA GLU A 6 10.94 11.03 34.64
C GLU A 6 11.88 10.86 35.83
N SER A 7 12.04 9.63 36.32
CA SER A 7 12.94 9.31 37.44
C SER A 7 14.40 9.58 37.10
N PHE A 8 14.83 9.29 35.86
CA PHE A 8 16.17 9.64 35.40
C PHE A 8 16.36 11.14 35.26
N ARG A 9 15.39 11.89 34.73
CA ARG A 9 15.49 13.36 34.64
C ARG A 9 15.55 14.03 35.99
N GLU A 10 14.80 13.52 36.97
CA GLU A 10 14.87 14.01 38.36
C GLU A 10 16.25 13.74 38.97
N LEU A 11 16.81 12.54 38.72
CA LEU A 11 18.14 12.17 39.16
C LEU A 11 19.25 13.03 38.50
N VAL A 12 19.10 13.37 37.22
CA VAL A 12 20.07 14.21 36.47
C VAL A 12 19.92 15.70 36.83
N GLY A 13 18.69 16.19 37.00
CA GLY A 13 18.39 17.61 37.19
C GLY A 13 18.72 18.16 38.58
N CYS A 14 18.80 17.31 39.61
CA CYS A 14 18.99 17.75 41.00
C CYS A 14 20.43 17.57 41.49
N SER A 15 21.16 18.70 41.59
CA SER A 15 22.55 18.72 42.09
C SER A 15 22.71 18.49 43.60
N LYS A 16 21.61 18.47 44.37
CA LYS A 16 21.57 18.26 45.82
C LYS A 16 20.39 17.38 46.22
N LEU A 17 20.48 16.09 45.95
CA LEU A 17 19.54 15.09 46.47
C LEU A 17 20.08 14.48 47.76
N SER A 18 19.19 14.23 48.72
CA SER A 18 19.52 13.45 49.90
C SER A 18 19.74 11.96 49.53
N PRO A 19 20.52 11.20 50.32
CA PRO A 19 20.73 9.77 50.06
C PRO A 19 19.44 8.94 50.01
N LEU A 20 18.41 9.36 50.77
CA LEU A 20 17.10 8.71 50.78
C LEU A 20 16.36 8.92 49.45
N GLU A 21 16.31 10.16 48.96
CA GLU A 21 15.69 10.50 47.67
C GLU A 21 16.39 9.77 46.52
N ILE A 22 17.73 9.69 46.53
CA ILE A 22 18.49 8.92 45.54
C ILE A 22 18.10 7.44 45.59
N SER A 23 18.02 6.84 46.78
CA SER A 23 17.63 5.44 46.94
C SER A 23 16.20 5.16 46.48
N GLU A 24 15.27 6.09 46.70
CA GLU A 24 13.89 6.00 46.22
C GLU A 24 13.83 6.06 44.69
N LEU A 25 14.54 7.02 44.07
CA LEU A 25 14.62 7.14 42.61
C LEU A 25 15.24 5.91 41.96
N LEU A 26 16.33 5.38 42.52
CA LEU A 26 16.96 4.15 42.03
C LEU A 26 16.02 2.95 42.13
N SER A 27 15.24 2.88 43.21
CA SER A 27 14.25 1.81 43.41
C SER A 27 13.09 1.92 42.42
N LYS A 28 12.61 3.14 42.15
CA LYS A 28 11.61 3.42 41.10
C LYS A 28 12.12 3.01 39.72
N ILE A 29 13.33 3.43 39.35
CA ILE A 29 14.00 3.05 38.10
C ILE A 29 14.05 1.53 37.99
N HIS A 30 14.60 0.84 38.99
CA HIS A 30 14.72 -0.62 38.96
C HIS A 30 13.38 -1.34 38.79
N SER A 31 12.31 -0.85 39.43
CA SER A 31 10.99 -1.48 39.34
C SER A 31 10.32 -1.35 37.96
N ALA A 32 10.55 -0.23 37.25
CA ALA A 32 9.85 0.10 36.02
C ALA A 32 10.69 -0.17 34.74
N VAL A 33 12.02 -0.26 34.86
CA VAL A 33 12.91 -0.32 33.70
C VAL A 33 12.78 -1.60 32.88
N PHE A 34 12.42 -2.71 33.53
CA PHE A 34 12.20 -4.00 32.87
C PHE A 34 10.93 -4.06 32.01
N THR A 35 10.03 -3.08 32.18
CA THR A 35 8.80 -2.96 31.39
C THR A 35 8.89 -1.82 30.38
N GLU A 36 9.32 -0.64 30.81
CA GLU A 36 9.24 0.58 29.99
C GLU A 36 10.52 0.92 29.22
N GLY A 37 11.67 0.48 29.74
CA GLY A 37 12.99 0.88 29.26
C GLY A 37 13.26 2.39 29.35
N VAL A 38 14.37 2.81 28.76
CA VAL A 38 14.87 4.19 28.71
C VAL A 38 14.68 4.74 27.29
N SER A 39 14.09 5.93 27.16
CA SER A 39 13.92 6.53 25.83
C SER A 39 15.21 7.11 25.26
N ALA A 40 15.34 7.05 23.94
CA ALA A 40 16.49 7.58 23.23
C ALA A 40 16.72 9.09 23.49
N SER A 41 15.67 9.83 23.83
CA SER A 41 15.74 11.28 24.12
C SER A 41 16.53 11.64 25.37
N ILE A 42 16.64 10.73 26.35
CA ILE A 42 17.31 11.00 27.62
C ILE A 42 18.63 10.24 27.80
N LEU A 43 18.95 9.31 26.88
CA LEU A 43 20.14 8.47 27.00
C LEU A 43 21.43 9.31 27.12
N ASN A 44 21.54 10.41 26.37
CA ASN A 44 22.74 11.26 26.41
C ASN A 44 22.93 11.89 27.80
N GLU A 45 21.87 12.49 28.36
CA GLU A 45 21.88 13.11 29.69
C GLU A 45 22.21 12.08 30.78
N VAL A 46 21.64 10.88 30.69
CA VAL A 46 21.92 9.78 31.63
C VAL A 46 23.37 9.33 31.53
N ILE A 47 23.91 9.17 30.32
CA ILE A 47 25.31 8.75 30.12
C ILE A 47 26.29 9.80 30.64
N GLU A 48 26.04 11.08 30.35
CA GLU A 48 26.83 12.21 30.86
C GLU A 48 26.81 12.22 32.40
N PHE A 49 25.63 12.08 33.00
CA PHE A 49 25.50 11.98 34.45
C PHE A 49 26.29 10.79 35.04
N LEU A 50 26.16 9.60 34.45
CA LEU A 50 26.89 8.42 34.91
C LEU A 50 28.40 8.60 34.80
N CYS A 51 28.88 9.34 33.80
CA CYS A 51 30.30 9.61 33.63
C CYS A 51 30.83 10.70 34.57
N GLU A 52 30.10 11.79 34.73
CA GLU A 52 30.62 13.03 35.34
C GLU A 52 30.16 13.27 36.78
N SER A 53 28.96 12.83 37.13
CA SER A 53 28.35 13.17 38.42
C SER A 53 29.00 12.42 39.58
N PRO A 54 29.43 13.08 40.67
CA PRO A 54 29.91 12.41 41.87
C PRO A 54 28.77 11.96 42.81
N LEU A 55 27.50 12.20 42.45
CA LEU A 55 26.35 12.00 43.34
C LEU A 55 26.11 10.54 43.72
N ILE A 56 26.46 9.60 42.85
CA ILE A 56 26.28 8.16 43.08
C ILE A 56 27.61 7.41 42.96
N SER A 57 27.73 6.33 43.73
CA SER A 57 28.95 5.51 43.77
C SER A 57 29.25 4.86 42.41
N THR A 58 30.52 4.58 42.13
CA THR A 58 30.94 3.85 40.92
C THR A 58 30.23 2.51 40.77
N SER A 59 30.01 1.77 41.86
CA SER A 59 29.29 0.50 41.84
C SER A 59 27.82 0.67 41.42
N THR A 60 27.16 1.73 41.91
CA THR A 60 25.79 2.07 41.51
C THR A 60 25.72 2.47 40.03
N LYS A 61 26.71 3.22 39.54
CA LYS A 61 26.79 3.59 38.11
C LYS A 61 26.94 2.37 37.21
N ILE A 62 27.84 1.44 37.57
CA ILE A 62 28.03 0.17 36.88
C ILE A 62 26.74 -0.64 36.85
N TYR A 63 26.05 -0.71 37.99
CA TYR A 63 24.76 -1.38 38.10
C TYR A 63 23.70 -0.76 37.17
N LEU A 64 23.60 0.56 37.12
CA LEU A 64 22.66 1.24 36.23
C LEU A 64 22.95 0.98 34.75
N VAL A 65 24.23 0.95 34.34
CA VAL A 65 24.60 0.62 32.94
C VAL A 65 24.20 -0.82 32.58
N ARG A 66 24.43 -1.78 33.49
CA ARG A 66 24.15 -3.21 33.24
C ARG A 66 22.67 -3.55 33.31
N GLU A 67 21.98 -3.06 34.32
CA GLU A 67 20.66 -3.56 34.74
C GLU A 67 19.53 -2.54 34.54
N ALA A 68 19.83 -1.31 34.11
CA ALA A 68 18.80 -0.28 33.90
C ALA A 68 18.89 0.44 32.54
N LEU A 69 20.02 0.40 31.84
CA LEU A 69 20.14 1.12 30.56
C LEU A 69 19.55 0.29 29.39
N PHE A 70 18.28 -0.09 29.45
CA PHE A 70 17.60 -0.82 28.36
C PHE A 70 16.91 0.16 27.40
N PRO A 71 17.42 0.43 26.19
CA PRO A 71 16.77 1.36 25.28
C PRO A 71 15.44 0.80 24.78
N ASN A 72 14.38 1.60 24.79
CA ASN A 72 13.05 1.16 24.32
C ASN A 72 12.79 1.39 22.82
N GLY A 73 13.82 1.86 22.10
CA GLY A 73 13.82 2.14 20.67
C GLY A 73 15.24 2.24 20.12
N PRO A 74 15.44 2.79 18.92
CA PRO A 74 16.75 2.86 18.30
C PRO A 74 17.65 3.87 19.02
N VAL A 75 18.91 3.49 19.23
CA VAL A 75 19.93 4.32 19.87
C VAL A 75 20.43 5.35 18.87
N GLN A 76 20.44 6.62 19.28
CA GLN A 76 20.85 7.71 18.40
C GLN A 76 22.36 7.76 18.21
N SER A 77 22.78 8.22 17.04
CA SER A 77 24.20 8.46 16.73
C SER A 77 24.86 9.45 17.69
N SER A 78 24.09 10.41 18.22
CA SER A 78 24.54 11.36 19.25
C SER A 78 24.98 10.63 20.52
N THR A 79 24.24 9.59 20.94
CA THR A 79 24.56 8.76 22.11
C THR A 79 25.88 8.02 21.95
N VAL A 80 26.16 7.49 20.76
CA VAL A 80 27.44 6.85 20.46
C VAL A 80 28.59 7.87 20.59
N LEU A 81 28.41 9.09 20.07
CA LEU A 81 29.40 10.16 20.17
C LEU A 81 29.61 10.63 21.61
N THR A 82 28.53 10.75 22.40
CA THR A 82 28.60 11.07 23.83
C THR A 82 29.43 10.03 24.57
N ILE A 83 29.18 8.73 24.36
CA ILE A 83 29.99 7.66 24.99
C ILE A 83 31.45 7.79 24.58
N ILE A 84 31.75 7.92 23.29
CA ILE A 84 33.13 8.09 22.78
C ILE A 84 33.85 9.23 23.49
N SER A 85 33.16 10.36 23.74
CA SER A 85 33.75 11.53 24.39
C SER A 85 34.26 11.24 25.81
N HIS A 86 33.62 10.32 26.53
CA HIS A 86 33.99 9.93 27.89
C HIS A 86 34.98 8.75 27.97
N LEU A 87 35.29 8.09 26.84
CA LEU A 87 36.26 7.00 26.81
C LEU A 87 37.72 7.50 26.82
N GLY A 88 38.62 6.66 27.35
CA GLY A 88 40.05 6.91 27.44
C GLY A 88 40.50 7.50 28.78
N VAL A 89 41.79 7.81 28.86
CA VAL A 89 42.44 8.34 30.08
C VAL A 89 42.86 9.78 29.89
N ARG A 90 43.07 10.49 31.00
CA ARG A 90 43.66 11.83 30.99
C ARG A 90 45.05 11.79 30.34
N SER A 91 45.32 12.72 29.43
CA SER A 91 46.57 12.84 28.67
C SER A 91 47.19 14.21 28.91
N PHE A 92 48.49 14.36 28.64
CA PHE A 92 49.17 15.66 28.65
C PHE A 92 48.52 16.69 27.73
N THR A 93 47.88 16.25 26.65
CA THR A 93 47.15 17.12 25.72
C THR A 93 45.75 17.52 26.21
N ASN A 94 45.16 16.75 27.14
CA ASN A 94 43.81 16.94 27.66
C ASN A 94 43.84 16.92 29.20
N THR A 95 44.64 17.81 29.79
CA THR A 95 44.81 17.89 31.24
C THR A 95 43.54 18.32 31.96
N ARG A 96 42.53 18.91 31.30
CA ARG A 96 41.27 19.28 31.93
C ARG A 96 40.15 18.26 31.73
N LYS A 97 40.38 17.17 31.00
CA LYS A 97 39.38 16.11 30.82
C LYS A 97 39.10 15.45 32.16
N GLN A 98 37.83 15.46 32.57
CA GLN A 98 37.35 14.65 33.68
C GLN A 98 37.44 13.17 33.28
N GLU A 99 38.17 12.39 34.08
CA GLU A 99 38.39 10.97 33.79
C GLU A 99 37.26 10.14 34.37
N THR A 100 36.49 9.49 33.48
CA THR A 100 35.50 8.49 33.87
C THR A 100 36.20 7.24 34.38
N HIS A 101 35.68 6.64 35.46
CA HIS A 101 36.24 5.41 36.03
C HIS A 101 36.34 4.29 34.98
N ARG A 102 37.44 3.54 34.97
CA ARG A 102 37.73 2.51 33.95
C ARG A 102 36.61 1.49 33.83
N ASP A 103 36.08 1.01 34.96
CA ASP A 103 35.02 0.01 34.96
C ASP A 103 33.72 0.52 34.32
N ILE A 104 33.39 1.81 34.50
CA ILE A 104 32.24 2.41 33.83
C ILE A 104 32.47 2.45 32.31
N GLN A 105 33.68 2.81 31.87
CA GLN A 105 34.03 2.79 30.45
C GLN A 105 33.93 1.38 29.84
N ILE A 106 34.34 0.34 30.58
CA ILE A 106 34.19 -1.06 30.15
C ILE A 106 32.73 -1.40 29.94
N GLU A 107 31.87 -1.07 30.91
CA GLU A 107 30.45 -1.37 30.83
C GLU A 107 29.72 -0.59 29.75
N LEU A 108 30.06 0.69 29.53
CA LEU A 108 29.50 1.46 28.43
C LEU A 108 29.91 0.89 27.06
N CYS A 109 31.16 0.41 26.92
CA CYS A 109 31.59 -0.29 25.71
C CYS A 109 30.89 -1.64 25.54
N LYS A 110 30.71 -2.42 26.62
CA LYS A 110 29.95 -3.67 26.60
C LYS A 110 28.49 -3.41 26.19
N TRP A 111 27.87 -2.39 26.77
CA TRP A 111 26.53 -1.95 26.45
C TRP A 111 26.40 -1.55 24.98
N LEU A 112 27.34 -0.76 24.44
CA LEU A 112 27.37 -0.41 23.02
C LEU A 112 27.45 -1.63 22.09
N VAL A 113 28.21 -2.65 22.47
CA VAL A 113 28.27 -3.93 21.73
C VAL A 113 26.91 -4.62 21.76
N HIS A 114 26.21 -4.59 22.89
CA HIS A 114 24.87 -5.18 23.00
C HIS A 114 23.83 -4.45 22.17
N VAL A 115 23.86 -3.11 22.18
CA VAL A 115 22.87 -2.29 21.47
C VAL A 115 23.22 -1.99 20.01
N PHE A 116 24.37 -2.46 19.52
CA PHE A 116 24.87 -2.22 18.16
C PHE A 116 23.80 -2.52 17.09
N VAL A 117 23.05 -3.62 17.25
CA VAL A 117 21.95 -4.06 16.37
C VAL A 117 20.86 -3.02 16.14
N LEU A 118 20.63 -2.12 17.10
CA LEU A 118 19.51 -1.18 17.10
C LEU A 118 20.01 0.26 17.17
N THR A 119 21.12 0.57 16.50
CA THR A 119 21.58 1.95 16.29
C THR A 119 20.87 2.55 15.08
N ASP A 120 20.46 3.82 15.17
CA ASP A 120 19.73 4.54 14.12
C ASP A 120 20.50 4.65 12.78
N ASP A 121 21.79 4.98 12.86
CA ASP A 121 22.71 5.07 11.74
C ASP A 121 23.99 4.30 12.06
N VAL A 122 24.08 3.08 11.55
CA VAL A 122 25.26 2.22 11.69
C VAL A 122 26.54 2.88 11.12
N ASN A 123 26.41 3.84 10.20
CA ASN A 123 27.56 4.56 9.65
C ASN A 123 28.25 5.46 10.69
N VAL A 124 27.63 5.73 11.85
CA VAL A 124 28.31 6.43 12.94
C VAL A 124 29.60 5.72 13.35
N TYR A 125 29.60 4.38 13.39
CA TYR A 125 30.78 3.58 13.73
C TYR A 125 31.84 3.59 12.63
N LEU A 126 31.42 3.69 11.36
CA LEU A 126 32.32 3.84 10.22
C LEU A 126 32.99 5.22 10.22
N ARG A 127 32.21 6.29 10.46
CA ARG A 127 32.71 7.68 10.57
C ARG A 127 33.68 7.83 11.75
N THR A 128 33.40 7.15 12.85
CA THR A 128 34.23 7.17 14.07
C THR A 128 35.27 6.05 14.12
N TYR A 129 35.45 5.26 13.06
CA TYR A 129 36.29 4.07 13.04
C TYR A 129 37.73 4.34 13.51
N SER A 130 38.32 5.45 13.06
CA SER A 130 39.67 5.85 13.48
C SER A 130 39.77 6.10 14.99
N ILE A 131 38.71 6.62 15.61
CA ILE A 131 38.66 6.90 17.05
C ILE A 131 38.57 5.57 17.80
N TRP A 132 37.66 4.68 17.41
CA TRP A 132 37.57 3.33 17.98
C TRP A 132 38.88 2.57 17.86
N PHE A 133 39.56 2.67 16.72
CA PHE A 133 40.85 2.04 16.50
C PHE A 133 41.94 2.61 17.42
N GLN A 134 41.92 3.91 17.70
CA GLN A 134 42.82 4.51 18.69
C GLN A 134 42.47 4.11 20.13
N LEU A 135 41.18 4.01 20.47
CA LEU A 135 40.71 3.54 21.79
C LEU A 135 41.08 2.09 22.05
N TRP A 136 41.21 1.26 21.01
CA TRP A 136 41.67 -0.13 21.10
C TRP A 136 43.08 -0.26 21.72
N LYS A 137 43.85 0.83 21.83
CA LYS A 137 45.14 0.84 22.54
C LYS A 137 45.01 0.63 24.05
N PHE A 138 43.82 0.81 24.62
CA PHE A 138 43.59 0.62 26.05
C PHE A 138 43.21 -0.84 26.32
N ASP A 139 44.08 -1.59 27.01
CA ASP A 139 43.91 -3.04 27.27
C ASP A 139 42.52 -3.38 27.86
N TYR A 140 42.05 -2.56 28.80
CA TYR A 140 40.76 -2.76 29.47
C TYR A 140 39.53 -2.56 28.54
N LEU A 141 39.64 -1.76 27.48
CA LEU A 141 38.57 -1.57 26.49
C LEU A 141 38.70 -2.52 25.29
N GLN A 142 39.87 -3.13 25.12
CA GLN A 142 40.26 -3.81 23.89
C GLN A 142 39.25 -4.89 23.47
N LYS A 143 38.75 -5.70 24.43
CA LYS A 143 37.77 -6.76 24.14
C LYS A 143 36.52 -6.19 23.45
N TRP A 144 35.86 -5.24 24.07
CA TRP A 144 34.57 -4.71 23.58
C TRP A 144 34.73 -3.84 22.32
N VAL A 145 35.79 -3.04 22.27
CA VAL A 145 36.10 -2.23 21.07
C VAL A 145 36.43 -3.11 19.86
N THR A 146 36.98 -4.32 20.06
CA THR A 146 37.22 -5.29 18.98
C THR A 146 35.94 -5.64 18.25
N TYR A 147 34.83 -5.88 18.96
CA TYR A 147 33.57 -6.25 18.33
C TYR A 147 32.96 -5.08 17.55
N ILE A 148 33.01 -3.87 18.10
CA ILE A 148 32.58 -2.65 17.40
C ILE A 148 33.37 -2.47 16.09
N LEU A 149 34.70 -2.57 16.17
CA LEU A 149 35.56 -2.48 14.99
C LEU A 149 35.30 -3.61 14.00
N PHE A 150 35.04 -4.83 14.48
CA PHE A 150 34.77 -5.99 13.65
C PHE A 150 33.53 -5.76 12.78
N TRP A 151 32.41 -5.32 13.37
CA TRP A 151 31.18 -5.06 12.62
C TRP A 151 31.26 -3.80 11.75
N ALA A 152 31.99 -2.77 12.20
CA ALA A 152 32.17 -1.54 11.42
C ALA A 152 33.20 -1.65 10.28
N THR A 153 33.91 -2.78 10.13
CA THR A 153 34.97 -2.92 9.13
C THR A 153 34.43 -3.14 7.72
N THR A 154 34.75 -2.20 6.83
CA THR A 154 34.58 -2.27 5.37
C THR A 154 35.94 -2.32 4.66
N ALA A 155 35.96 -2.56 3.34
CA ALA A 155 37.21 -2.62 2.56
C ALA A 155 38.03 -1.31 2.62
N ASP A 156 37.37 -0.16 2.72
CA ASP A 156 38.01 1.18 2.67
C ASP A 156 38.80 1.52 3.93
N VAL A 157 38.38 0.96 5.06
CA VAL A 157 39.05 1.16 6.34
C VAL A 157 40.23 0.19 6.53
N VAL A 158 40.37 -0.84 5.69
CA VAL A 158 41.55 -1.72 5.75
C VAL A 158 42.74 -1.01 5.11
N ARG A 159 43.62 -0.46 5.96
CA ARG A 159 44.84 0.26 5.57
C ARG A 159 46.09 -0.46 6.10
N PRO A 160 47.21 -0.49 5.34
CA PRO A 160 48.42 -1.21 5.75
C PRO A 160 48.95 -0.82 7.14
N TRP A 161 48.88 0.48 7.48
CA TRP A 161 49.32 0.96 8.79
C TRP A 161 48.49 0.40 9.96
N ARG A 162 47.17 0.12 9.75
CA ARG A 162 46.32 -0.50 10.78
C ARG A 162 46.71 -1.96 11.00
N VAL A 163 47.02 -2.68 9.93
CA VAL A 163 47.53 -4.06 10.00
C VAL A 163 48.84 -4.11 10.79
N GLN A 164 49.80 -3.26 10.45
CA GLN A 164 51.07 -3.16 11.17
C GLN A 164 50.88 -2.76 12.63
N TRP A 165 49.94 -1.86 12.92
CA TRP A 165 49.67 -1.41 14.28
C TRP A 165 49.03 -2.50 15.15
N LEU A 166 48.08 -3.28 14.60
CA LEU A 166 47.50 -4.45 15.28
C LEU A 166 48.58 -5.50 15.58
N LEU A 167 49.45 -5.79 14.60
CA LEU A 167 50.58 -6.68 14.79
C LEU A 167 51.51 -6.19 15.90
N LYS A 168 51.97 -4.93 15.83
CA LYS A 168 52.86 -4.36 16.85
C LYS A 168 52.24 -4.39 18.25
N THR A 169 50.94 -4.13 18.37
CA THR A 169 50.25 -4.08 19.66
C THR A 169 49.99 -5.49 20.22
N SER A 170 49.69 -6.47 19.37
CA SER A 170 49.53 -7.87 19.78
C SER A 170 50.82 -8.52 20.32
N LEU A 171 51.99 -8.03 19.90
CA LEU A 171 53.29 -8.53 20.36
C LEU A 171 53.78 -7.87 21.65
N LYS A 172 53.08 -6.86 22.17
CA LYS A 172 53.43 -6.23 23.45
C LYS A 172 53.01 -7.11 24.63
N THR A 173 53.94 -7.35 25.55
CA THR A 173 53.76 -8.21 26.74
C THR A 173 52.78 -7.66 27.78
N GLY A 174 52.50 -6.35 27.76
CA GLY A 174 51.58 -5.69 28.70
C GLY A 174 50.09 -5.84 28.38
N TYR A 175 49.71 -6.53 27.29
CA TYR A 175 48.32 -6.75 26.91
C TYR A 175 47.95 -8.23 27.05
N THR A 176 46.87 -8.50 27.77
CA THR A 176 46.52 -9.87 28.17
C THR A 176 45.82 -10.67 27.07
N ASN A 177 44.96 -9.99 26.29
CA ASN A 177 44.11 -10.60 25.25
C ASN A 177 44.38 -10.08 23.83
N SER A 178 45.34 -9.15 23.67
CA SER A 178 45.61 -8.47 22.39
C SER A 178 45.91 -9.43 21.24
N LYS A 179 46.61 -10.55 21.48
CA LYS A 179 46.90 -11.55 20.43
C LYS A 179 45.63 -12.11 19.81
N ALA A 180 44.69 -12.59 20.63
CA ALA A 180 43.46 -13.19 20.13
C ALA A 180 42.53 -12.16 19.49
N LEU A 181 42.42 -10.98 20.08
CA LEU A 181 41.60 -9.88 19.57
C LEU A 181 42.16 -9.30 18.25
N ALA A 182 43.48 -9.16 18.15
CA ALA A 182 44.14 -8.74 16.91
C ALA A 182 43.94 -9.76 15.80
N THR A 183 44.09 -11.05 16.10
CA THR A 183 43.82 -12.13 15.13
C THR A 183 42.39 -12.02 14.60
N LEU A 184 41.38 -11.90 15.46
CA LEU A 184 39.98 -11.78 15.04
C LEU A 184 39.73 -10.58 14.10
N LEU A 185 40.30 -9.41 14.41
CA LEU A 185 40.19 -8.24 13.53
C LEU A 185 40.93 -8.41 12.22
N LEU A 186 42.13 -8.99 12.24
CA LEU A 186 42.90 -9.26 11.03
C LEU A 186 42.19 -10.29 10.13
N GLU A 187 41.52 -11.28 10.70
CA GLU A 187 40.68 -12.21 9.94
C GLU A 187 39.54 -11.47 9.23
N LYS A 188 38.85 -10.56 9.93
CA LYS A 188 37.84 -9.69 9.31
C LYS A 188 38.42 -8.78 8.24
N PHE A 189 39.62 -8.23 8.45
CA PHE A 189 40.31 -7.40 7.47
C PHE A 189 40.64 -8.19 6.22
N ASN A 190 41.07 -9.45 6.37
CA ASN A 190 41.35 -10.32 5.24
C ASN A 190 40.07 -10.66 4.46
N VAL A 191 38.94 -10.84 5.13
CA VAL A 191 37.64 -11.04 4.46
C VAL A 191 37.19 -9.77 3.73
N ALA A 192 37.37 -8.59 4.32
CA ALA A 192 36.98 -7.33 3.71
C ALA A 192 37.91 -6.91 2.55
N LYS A 193 39.21 -7.20 2.68
CA LYS A 193 40.24 -6.87 1.68
C LYS A 193 41.40 -7.88 1.78
N PRO A 194 41.36 -8.98 1.03
CA PRO A 194 42.40 -10.01 1.07
C PRO A 194 43.78 -9.43 0.76
N SER A 195 44.78 -9.77 1.58
CA SER A 195 46.15 -9.31 1.38
C SER A 195 47.15 -10.27 2.03
N GLN A 196 48.23 -10.59 1.30
CA GLN A 196 49.30 -11.42 1.83
C GLN A 196 49.90 -10.84 3.12
N ALA A 197 50.04 -9.52 3.21
CA ALA A 197 50.53 -8.84 4.40
C ALA A 197 49.63 -9.06 5.64
N ILE A 198 48.32 -9.26 5.44
CA ILE A 198 47.38 -9.58 6.52
C ILE A 198 47.55 -11.05 6.93
N VAL A 199 47.69 -11.97 5.97
CA VAL A 199 47.95 -13.40 6.22
C VAL A 199 49.25 -13.59 6.99
N ASP A 200 50.32 -12.89 6.61
CA ASP A 200 51.61 -12.91 7.30
C ASP A 200 51.53 -12.31 8.72
N ALA A 201 50.70 -11.27 8.89
CA ALA A 201 50.43 -10.71 10.21
C ALA A 201 49.66 -11.70 11.10
N ILE A 202 48.68 -12.44 10.55
CA ILE A 202 47.94 -13.46 11.31
C ILE A 202 48.87 -14.60 11.73
N SER A 203 49.73 -15.08 10.82
CA SER A 203 50.64 -16.21 11.10
C SER A 203 51.70 -15.87 12.14
N SER A 204 52.18 -14.62 12.17
CA SER A 204 53.19 -14.16 13.14
C SER A 204 52.68 -13.96 14.57
N ILE A 205 51.38 -13.70 14.78
CA ILE A 205 50.81 -13.49 16.12
C ILE A 205 50.70 -14.79 16.93
N GLN A 206 50.57 -15.94 16.24
CA GLN A 206 50.47 -17.28 16.85
C GLN A 206 49.47 -17.34 18.01
N SER A 207 48.23 -16.90 17.78
CA SER A 207 47.20 -16.88 18.82
C SER A 207 46.76 -18.30 19.25
N ASN A 208 46.50 -18.47 20.55
CA ASN A 208 45.94 -19.72 21.08
C ASN A 208 44.49 -19.89 20.61
N ARG A 209 44.24 -20.93 19.81
CA ARG A 209 42.92 -21.25 19.25
C ARG A 209 41.80 -21.37 20.30
N ARG A 210 42.10 -21.85 21.52
CA ARG A 210 41.10 -21.94 22.59
C ARG A 210 40.62 -20.56 23.03
N ARG A 211 41.55 -19.59 23.11
CA ARG A 211 41.21 -18.19 23.44
C ARG A 211 40.44 -17.49 22.33
N LEU A 212 40.75 -17.80 21.06
CA LEU A 212 39.97 -17.27 19.94
C LEU A 212 38.52 -17.77 19.98
N LYS A 213 38.32 -19.09 20.20
CA LYS A 213 36.97 -19.66 20.37
C LYS A 213 36.20 -19.07 21.56
N SER A 214 36.85 -18.82 22.70
CA SER A 214 36.14 -18.20 23.84
C SER A 214 35.63 -16.80 23.52
N LEU A 215 36.29 -16.06 22.61
CA LEU A 215 35.83 -14.74 22.18
C LEU A 215 34.61 -14.82 21.24
N GLU A 216 34.35 -15.96 20.60
CA GLU A 216 33.19 -16.16 19.72
C GLU A 216 31.90 -16.42 20.52
N TYR A 217 32.01 -17.07 21.68
CA TYR A 217 30.85 -17.46 22.50
C TYR A 217 30.47 -16.43 23.58
N ASP A 218 31.42 -15.63 24.07
CA ASP A 218 31.23 -14.70 25.21
C ASP A 218 30.93 -13.25 24.78
N LEU A 219 30.08 -13.09 23.76
CA LEU A 219 29.80 -11.80 23.13
C LEU A 219 28.62 -11.08 23.80
N TYR A 220 27.50 -11.77 23.95
CA TYR A 220 26.26 -11.20 24.47
C TYR A 220 25.92 -11.81 25.82
N ASP A 221 25.35 -10.98 26.69
CA ASP A 221 24.81 -11.43 27.96
C ASP A 221 23.35 -11.87 27.74
N ASP A 222 23.10 -13.17 27.83
CA ASP A 222 21.76 -13.71 27.54
C ASP A 222 20.69 -13.19 28.53
N SER A 223 21.09 -12.83 29.75
CA SER A 223 20.19 -12.24 30.74
C SER A 223 19.78 -10.81 30.34
N PHE A 224 20.74 -10.02 29.86
CA PHE A 224 20.50 -8.69 29.30
C PHE A 224 19.59 -8.77 28.07
N LEU A 225 19.91 -9.65 27.11
CA LEU A 225 19.13 -9.80 25.88
C LEU A 225 17.69 -10.25 26.12
N SER A 226 17.50 -11.22 27.03
CA SER A 226 16.16 -11.68 27.42
C SER A 226 15.32 -10.53 27.97
N THR A 227 15.91 -9.74 28.87
CA THR A 227 15.27 -8.59 29.50
C THR A 227 14.99 -7.48 28.50
N TRP A 228 15.97 -7.13 27.67
CA TRP A 228 15.82 -6.10 26.66
C TRP A 228 14.77 -6.47 25.61
N SER A 229 14.69 -7.75 25.22
CA SER A 229 13.64 -8.22 24.31
C SER A 229 12.23 -7.96 24.87
N ARG A 230 12.03 -8.10 26.19
CA ARG A 230 10.74 -7.81 26.84
C ARG A 230 10.38 -6.33 26.77
N VAL A 231 11.36 -5.46 27.02
CA VAL A 231 11.20 -4.00 26.91
C VAL A 231 10.79 -3.61 25.49
N LEU A 232 11.48 -4.14 24.47
CA LEU A 232 11.20 -3.82 23.07
C LEU A 232 9.84 -4.35 22.57
N ILE A 233 9.40 -5.49 23.10
CA ILE A 233 8.05 -6.03 22.82
C ILE A 233 6.99 -5.13 23.46
N HIS A 234 7.21 -4.69 24.70
CA HIS A 234 6.29 -3.81 25.42
C HIS A 234 6.15 -2.45 24.71
N SER A 235 7.27 -1.89 24.22
CA SER A 235 7.27 -0.66 23.42
C SER A 235 6.73 -0.84 21.99
N LYS A 236 6.37 -2.07 21.59
CA LYS A 236 5.89 -2.46 20.25
C LYS A 236 6.88 -2.10 19.13
N PHE A 237 8.18 -2.06 19.45
CA PHE A 237 9.21 -1.68 18.48
C PHE A 237 9.58 -2.82 17.53
N ILE A 238 9.87 -4.00 18.08
CA ILE A 238 10.26 -5.19 17.31
C ILE A 238 9.68 -6.46 17.93
N SER A 239 9.38 -7.46 17.10
CA SER A 239 8.93 -8.76 17.59
C SER A 239 10.08 -9.52 18.24
N LYS A 240 9.76 -10.39 19.21
CA LYS A 240 10.76 -11.23 19.91
C LYS A 240 11.62 -12.02 18.91
N GLN A 241 10.97 -12.62 17.91
CA GLN A 241 11.63 -13.45 16.91
C GLN A 241 12.62 -12.63 16.08
N ALA A 242 12.16 -11.50 15.51
CA ALA A 242 13.01 -10.63 14.70
C ALA A 242 14.21 -10.07 15.50
N PHE A 243 14.01 -9.76 16.79
CA PHE A 243 15.11 -9.32 17.66
C PHE A 243 16.18 -10.40 17.83
N PHE A 244 15.80 -11.64 18.17
CA PHE A 244 16.78 -12.72 18.33
C PHE A 244 17.40 -13.15 17.00
N ASP A 245 16.67 -13.04 15.88
CA ASP A 245 17.22 -13.29 14.55
C ASP A 245 18.33 -12.28 14.20
N LEU A 246 18.15 -10.99 14.50
CA LEU A 246 19.19 -9.95 14.33
C LEU A 246 20.42 -10.20 15.21
N ILE A 247 20.21 -10.60 16.46
CA ILE A 247 21.30 -10.95 17.38
C ILE A 247 22.05 -12.19 16.86
N ASN A 248 21.33 -13.20 16.39
CA ASN A 248 21.91 -14.42 15.84
C ASN A 248 22.69 -14.15 14.56
N ASP A 249 22.21 -13.27 13.69
CA ASP A 249 22.96 -12.86 12.50
C ASP A 249 24.31 -12.22 12.87
N HIS A 250 24.32 -11.28 13.82
CA HIS A 250 25.59 -10.70 14.30
C HIS A 250 26.53 -11.72 14.95
N ARG A 251 25.99 -12.70 15.71
CA ARG A 251 26.79 -13.81 16.25
C ARG A 251 27.38 -14.65 15.10
N GLN A 252 26.59 -14.96 14.08
CA GLN A 252 27.02 -15.75 12.93
C GLN A 252 28.08 -15.05 12.08
N GLN A 253 28.01 -13.72 11.92
CA GLN A 253 29.04 -12.96 11.19
C GLN A 253 30.45 -13.16 11.76
N ILE A 254 30.58 -13.29 13.09
CA ILE A 254 31.84 -13.59 13.75
C ILE A 254 32.28 -15.04 13.46
N HIS A 255 31.34 -15.99 13.57
CA HIS A 255 31.62 -17.41 13.38
C HIS A 255 31.93 -17.79 11.90
N ILE A 256 31.32 -17.12 10.92
CA ILE A 256 31.54 -17.37 9.49
C ILE A 256 32.96 -16.96 9.08
N VAL A 257 33.47 -15.84 9.60
CA VAL A 257 34.83 -15.37 9.31
C VAL A 257 35.87 -16.38 9.80
N SER A 258 35.67 -16.97 10.99
CA SER A 258 36.58 -17.97 11.54
C SER A 258 36.47 -19.34 10.89
N MET A 259 35.39 -19.64 10.15
CA MET A 259 35.19 -20.86 9.37
C MET A 259 35.75 -20.76 7.94
N ARG A 260 35.55 -19.65 7.23
CA ARG A 260 35.99 -19.49 5.82
C ARG A 260 37.51 -19.56 5.63
N LEU A 261 38.29 -19.11 6.61
CA LEU A 261 39.75 -19.26 6.60
C LEU A 261 40.23 -20.71 6.83
N ARG A 262 39.38 -21.60 7.35
CA ARG A 262 39.72 -23.02 7.53
C ARG A 262 39.77 -23.80 6.22
N ALA A 263 39.14 -23.29 5.16
CA ALA A 263 39.02 -23.98 3.87
C ALA A 263 40.14 -23.63 2.87
N GLY A 264 41.00 -22.64 3.16
CA GLY A 264 42.10 -22.25 2.26
C GLY A 264 41.66 -21.62 0.93
N GLU A 265 40.38 -21.24 0.80
CA GLU A 265 39.84 -20.69 -0.44
C GLU A 265 40.12 -19.17 -0.53
N LEU A 266 41.00 -18.80 -1.46
CA LEU A 266 41.20 -17.42 -1.90
C LEU A 266 39.87 -16.87 -2.46
N CYS A 267 39.30 -15.85 -1.82
CA CYS A 267 38.03 -15.26 -2.22
C CYS A 267 38.09 -14.59 -3.59
N GLN A 268 37.50 -15.23 -4.59
CA GLN A 268 36.66 -14.52 -5.55
C GLN A 268 35.33 -14.24 -4.84
N PHE A 269 34.80 -13.01 -4.93
CA PHE A 269 33.52 -12.67 -4.28
C PHE A 269 32.45 -13.67 -4.73
N PRO A 270 31.80 -14.42 -3.81
CA PRO A 270 30.76 -15.33 -4.21
C PRO A 270 29.57 -14.49 -4.67
N THR A 271 29.29 -14.52 -5.97
CA THR A 271 28.01 -14.08 -6.52
C THR A 271 26.91 -14.81 -5.76
N VAL A 272 26.02 -14.07 -5.08
CA VAL A 272 24.91 -14.67 -4.35
C VAL A 272 23.81 -14.96 -5.37
N PRO A 273 23.41 -16.23 -5.57
CA PRO A 273 22.30 -16.52 -6.46
C PRO A 273 21.01 -15.98 -5.83
N LEU A 274 20.17 -15.34 -6.65
CA LEU A 274 18.88 -14.77 -6.19
C LEU A 274 18.01 -15.80 -5.44
N ASN A 275 18.03 -17.07 -5.85
CA ASN A 275 17.26 -18.15 -5.22
C ASN A 275 17.73 -18.46 -3.78
N GLY A 276 18.92 -18.03 -3.37
CA GLY A 276 19.43 -18.17 -2.01
C GLY A 276 19.01 -17.02 -1.08
N ILE A 277 18.23 -16.06 -1.58
CA ILE A 277 17.82 -14.86 -0.84
C ILE A 277 16.37 -15.02 -0.43
N GLU A 278 16.16 -15.42 0.82
CA GLU A 278 14.83 -15.72 1.37
C GLU A 278 14.09 -14.49 1.93
N THR A 279 14.81 -13.38 2.19
CA THR A 279 14.23 -12.18 2.82
C THR A 279 14.62 -10.90 2.09
N ILE A 280 13.80 -9.87 2.26
CA ILE A 280 14.02 -8.54 1.65
C ILE A 280 15.28 -7.89 2.24
N GLU A 281 15.53 -8.08 3.54
CA GLU A 281 16.70 -7.54 4.22
C GLU A 281 17.99 -8.16 3.65
N LYS A 282 17.99 -9.48 3.42
CA LYS A 282 19.10 -10.15 2.73
C LYS A 282 19.26 -9.59 1.33
N LEU A 283 18.17 -9.43 0.56
CA LEU A 283 18.21 -8.87 -0.78
C LEU A 283 18.84 -7.48 -0.80
N VAL A 284 18.42 -6.58 0.10
CA VAL A 284 18.95 -5.22 0.20
C VAL A 284 20.44 -5.25 0.56
N SER A 285 20.83 -6.11 1.51
CA SER A 285 22.24 -6.24 1.93
C SER A 285 23.14 -6.83 0.84
N SER A 286 22.61 -7.68 -0.03
CA SER A 286 23.36 -8.38 -1.08
C SER A 286 23.08 -7.86 -2.48
N TYR A 287 22.29 -6.81 -2.67
CA TYR A 287 21.75 -6.39 -3.97
C TYR A 287 22.84 -6.24 -5.04
N HIS A 288 23.91 -5.51 -4.72
CA HIS A 288 25.04 -5.27 -5.63
C HIS A 288 25.87 -6.52 -5.97
N TYR A 289 25.71 -7.61 -5.19
CA TYR A 289 26.41 -8.88 -5.37
C TYR A 289 25.49 -10.00 -5.84
N THR A 290 24.21 -9.69 -6.03
CA THR A 290 23.20 -10.66 -6.43
C THR A 290 23.24 -10.79 -7.94
N THR A 291 23.39 -12.01 -8.44
CA THR A 291 23.31 -12.27 -9.87
C THR A 291 21.98 -12.93 -10.20
N PRO A 292 21.25 -12.45 -11.22
CA PRO A 292 20.03 -13.10 -11.64
C PRO A 292 20.36 -14.50 -12.18
N PRO A 293 19.54 -15.53 -11.89
CA PRO A 293 19.81 -16.88 -12.38
C PRO A 293 19.84 -16.92 -13.91
N LYS A 294 20.51 -17.94 -14.44
CA LYS A 294 20.54 -18.16 -15.89
C LYS A 294 19.15 -18.55 -16.40
N ASN A 295 18.42 -19.33 -15.60
CA ASN A 295 17.08 -19.80 -15.90
C ASN A 295 16.02 -18.80 -15.39
N VAL A 296 15.21 -18.27 -16.29
CA VAL A 296 14.13 -17.33 -15.98
C VAL A 296 13.00 -18.02 -15.18
N GLU A 297 12.85 -19.34 -15.34
CA GLU A 297 11.82 -20.13 -14.66
C GLU A 297 12.04 -20.29 -13.16
N GLU A 298 13.20 -19.90 -12.66
CA GLU A 298 13.46 -19.89 -11.21
C GLU A 298 12.91 -18.62 -10.56
N VAL A 299 12.71 -17.55 -11.34
CA VAL A 299 12.35 -16.20 -10.86
C VAL A 299 10.87 -15.89 -11.11
N LEU A 300 10.39 -16.13 -12.34
CA LEU A 300 9.07 -15.68 -12.76
C LEU A 300 7.90 -16.55 -12.23
N PRO A 301 7.94 -17.90 -12.32
CA PRO A 301 6.79 -18.76 -11.99
C PRO A 301 6.48 -18.91 -10.50
N ASN A 302 7.47 -18.69 -9.62
CA ASN A 302 7.35 -19.01 -8.20
C ASN A 302 6.64 -17.92 -7.38
N GLY A 303 6.38 -16.75 -7.97
CA GLY A 303 5.74 -15.63 -7.28
C GLY A 303 6.49 -15.15 -6.04
N ASP A 304 7.77 -15.51 -5.89
CA ASP A 304 8.57 -15.14 -4.74
C ASP A 304 8.68 -13.62 -4.68
N ARG A 305 8.20 -13.05 -3.58
CA ARG A 305 8.17 -11.61 -3.34
C ARG A 305 9.57 -11.01 -3.45
N THR A 306 10.60 -11.74 -3.02
CA THR A 306 12.00 -11.26 -3.07
C THR A 306 12.49 -11.17 -4.51
N ALA A 307 12.21 -12.20 -5.31
CA ALA A 307 12.51 -12.22 -6.74
C ALA A 307 11.78 -11.10 -7.51
N MET A 308 10.51 -10.84 -7.17
CA MET A 308 9.72 -9.76 -7.77
C MET A 308 10.24 -8.37 -7.40
N ILE A 309 10.64 -8.17 -6.14
CA ILE A 309 11.26 -6.91 -5.70
C ILE A 309 12.60 -6.71 -6.40
N TYR A 310 13.41 -7.76 -6.53
CA TYR A 310 14.66 -7.69 -7.27
C TYR A 310 14.43 -7.26 -8.73
N LEU A 311 13.48 -7.90 -9.42
CA LEU A 311 13.09 -7.51 -10.78
C LEU A 311 12.63 -6.05 -10.85
N ALA A 312 11.80 -5.61 -9.90
CA ALA A 312 11.31 -4.22 -9.86
C ALA A 312 12.43 -3.18 -9.69
N LEU A 313 13.54 -3.55 -9.06
CA LEU A 313 14.71 -2.69 -8.84
C LEU A 313 15.77 -2.80 -9.95
N LEU A 314 15.70 -3.86 -10.76
CA LEU A 314 16.69 -4.16 -11.79
C LEU A 314 16.63 -3.12 -12.93
N ASP A 315 17.79 -2.60 -13.33
CA ASP A 315 17.91 -1.67 -14.45
C ASP A 315 17.31 -2.31 -15.72
N ARG A 316 16.51 -1.56 -16.47
CA ARG A 316 15.87 -2.00 -17.72
C ARG A 316 16.88 -2.41 -18.78
N GLN A 317 18.07 -1.80 -18.77
CA GLN A 317 19.14 -2.14 -19.71
C GLN A 317 19.83 -3.46 -19.34
N ASP A 318 19.51 -4.06 -18.19
CA ASP A 318 20.08 -5.33 -17.79
C ASP A 318 19.70 -6.45 -18.79
N PRO A 319 20.67 -7.23 -19.28
CA PRO A 319 20.43 -8.30 -20.25
C PRO A 319 19.48 -9.40 -19.74
N PHE A 320 19.23 -9.48 -18.43
CA PHE A 320 18.22 -10.37 -17.88
C PHE A 320 16.81 -10.01 -18.32
N TRP A 321 16.46 -8.73 -18.46
CA TRP A 321 15.13 -8.34 -18.95
C TRP A 321 14.87 -8.82 -20.36
N SER A 322 15.88 -8.79 -21.25
CA SER A 322 15.77 -9.37 -22.59
C SER A 322 15.45 -10.88 -22.55
N ARG A 323 16.06 -11.61 -21.61
CA ARG A 323 15.76 -13.03 -21.37
C ARG A 323 14.34 -13.23 -20.84
N CYS A 324 13.90 -12.42 -19.87
CA CYS A 324 12.54 -12.46 -19.32
C CYS A 324 11.47 -12.19 -20.39
N LEU A 325 11.67 -11.16 -21.22
CA LEU A 325 10.77 -10.82 -22.32
C LEU A 325 10.73 -11.93 -23.37
N LYS A 326 11.88 -12.52 -23.69
CA LYS A 326 11.93 -13.65 -24.63
C LYS A 326 11.22 -14.88 -24.08
N TRP A 327 11.37 -15.17 -22.79
CA TRP A 327 10.64 -16.24 -22.12
C TRP A 327 9.12 -15.99 -22.17
N CYS A 328 8.67 -14.77 -21.89
CA CYS A 328 7.26 -14.38 -22.02
C CYS A 328 6.74 -14.59 -23.45
N GLU A 329 7.51 -14.21 -24.46
CA GLU A 329 7.17 -14.41 -25.87
C GLU A 329 6.98 -15.90 -26.22
N VAL A 330 7.91 -16.75 -25.77
CA VAL A 330 7.87 -18.20 -26.01
C VAL A 330 6.68 -18.83 -25.29
N ARG A 331 6.44 -18.45 -24.03
CA ARG A 331 5.31 -18.95 -23.24
C ARG A 331 3.98 -18.57 -23.87
N LEU A 332 3.81 -17.30 -24.23
CA LEU A 332 2.62 -16.86 -24.96
C LEU A 332 2.44 -17.63 -26.27
N LYS A 333 3.49 -17.79 -27.09
CA LYS A 333 3.39 -18.61 -28.31
C LYS A 333 2.98 -20.05 -28.02
N SER A 334 3.52 -20.65 -26.96
CA SER A 334 3.18 -22.04 -26.62
C SER A 334 1.76 -22.22 -26.12
N GLU A 335 1.21 -21.26 -25.36
CA GLU A 335 -0.17 -21.33 -24.85
C GLU A 335 -1.20 -20.89 -25.89
N VAL A 336 -0.83 -19.98 -26.80
CA VAL A 336 -1.71 -19.47 -27.86
C VAL A 336 -1.78 -20.43 -29.06
N LEU A 337 -0.67 -21.07 -29.42
CA LEU A 337 -0.61 -22.00 -30.56
C LEU A 337 -0.71 -23.48 -30.13
N GLY A 338 -0.43 -23.79 -28.86
CA GLY A 338 -0.53 -25.15 -28.34
C GLY A 338 -1.94 -25.45 -27.84
N SER A 339 -2.58 -26.50 -28.35
CA SER A 339 -3.88 -26.98 -27.87
C SER A 339 -3.81 -27.68 -26.50
N ARG A 340 -3.10 -27.11 -25.52
CA ARG A 340 -3.02 -27.67 -24.18
C ARG A 340 -4.26 -27.26 -23.39
N ASN A 341 -5.16 -28.22 -23.18
CA ASN A 341 -6.44 -28.08 -22.47
C ASN A 341 -6.30 -27.92 -20.94
N ASP A 342 -5.22 -27.32 -20.42
CA ASP A 342 -5.07 -27.09 -18.98
C ASP A 342 -5.31 -25.61 -18.65
N PRO A 343 -6.57 -25.23 -18.33
CA PRO A 343 -6.93 -23.83 -18.08
C PRO A 343 -6.24 -23.24 -16.86
N GLU A 344 -5.91 -24.05 -15.84
CA GLU A 344 -5.29 -23.56 -14.60
C GLU A 344 -3.83 -23.17 -14.83
N ARG A 345 -3.07 -24.06 -15.48
CA ARG A 345 -1.67 -23.79 -15.87
C ARG A 345 -1.57 -22.60 -16.81
N THR A 346 -2.51 -22.52 -17.74
CA THR A 346 -2.64 -21.40 -18.67
C THR A 346 -2.84 -20.09 -17.92
N GLN A 347 -3.77 -20.06 -16.96
CA GLN A 347 -4.03 -18.88 -16.14
C GLN A 347 -2.80 -18.46 -15.31
N GLU A 348 -2.07 -19.40 -14.73
CA GLU A 348 -0.88 -19.12 -13.90
C GLU A 348 0.30 -18.59 -14.72
N THR A 349 0.55 -19.20 -15.89
CA THR A 349 1.52 -18.70 -16.87
C THR A 349 1.18 -17.27 -17.26
N MET A 350 -0.09 -16.98 -17.42
CA MET A 350 -0.56 -15.68 -17.86
C MET A 350 -0.42 -14.61 -16.76
N LYS A 351 -0.75 -14.93 -15.49
CA LYS A 351 -0.45 -14.05 -14.35
C LYS A 351 1.04 -13.70 -14.28
N THR A 352 1.89 -14.70 -14.50
CA THR A 352 3.34 -14.55 -14.46
C THR A 352 3.84 -13.60 -15.55
N VAL A 353 3.36 -13.79 -16.79
CA VAL A 353 3.66 -12.91 -17.92
C VAL A 353 3.14 -11.49 -17.65
N MET A 354 1.94 -11.35 -17.09
CA MET A 354 1.37 -10.05 -16.74
C MET A 354 2.22 -9.29 -15.73
N LEU A 355 2.65 -9.98 -14.67
CA LEU A 355 3.47 -9.38 -13.61
C LEU A 355 4.82 -8.93 -14.15
N ALA A 356 5.48 -9.76 -14.97
CA ALA A 356 6.76 -9.43 -15.58
C ALA A 356 6.67 -8.17 -16.46
N LEU A 357 5.62 -8.07 -17.29
CA LEU A 357 5.38 -6.92 -18.16
C LEU A 357 5.04 -5.65 -17.36
N ALA A 358 4.22 -5.77 -16.30
CA ALA A 358 3.90 -4.65 -15.43
C ALA A 358 5.14 -4.08 -14.74
N LEU A 359 6.02 -4.95 -14.22
CA LEU A 359 7.28 -4.55 -13.59
C LEU A 359 8.24 -3.87 -14.58
N TYR A 360 8.30 -4.35 -15.83
CA TYR A 360 9.12 -3.72 -16.86
C TYR A 360 8.65 -2.30 -17.21
N HIS A 361 7.33 -2.03 -17.23
CA HIS A 361 6.73 -0.79 -17.76
C HIS A 361 6.49 0.35 -16.76
N ASN A 362 6.85 0.23 -15.48
CA ASN A 362 6.51 1.19 -14.39
C ASN A 362 7.12 2.62 -14.44
N ASP A 363 7.70 3.06 -15.56
CA ASP A 363 8.36 4.37 -15.65
C ASP A 363 7.95 5.08 -16.94
N PHE A 364 7.21 6.19 -16.77
CA PHE A 364 6.41 6.88 -17.78
C PHE A 364 7.21 7.85 -18.67
N SER A 365 8.53 7.88 -18.56
CA SER A 365 9.37 8.96 -19.11
C SER A 365 10.19 8.60 -20.37
N VAL A 366 10.05 7.41 -20.95
CA VAL A 366 10.94 6.93 -22.04
C VAL A 366 10.20 6.75 -23.38
N SER A 367 10.90 7.15 -24.46
CA SER A 367 10.42 7.41 -25.82
C SER A 367 9.86 6.22 -26.63
N ASP A 368 9.07 6.60 -27.65
CA ASP A 368 8.31 5.79 -28.62
C ASP A 368 9.08 4.71 -29.42
N GLU A 369 10.41 4.68 -29.38
CA GLU A 369 11.21 3.85 -30.30
C GLU A 369 11.36 2.38 -29.88
N LEU A 370 11.23 2.03 -28.59
CA LEU A 370 11.21 0.63 -28.15
C LEU A 370 9.79 0.01 -28.09
N LEU A 371 8.76 0.86 -28.12
CA LEU A 371 7.35 0.46 -28.09
C LEU A 371 6.83 0.04 -29.48
N THR A 372 7.49 0.48 -30.54
CA THR A 372 7.10 0.24 -31.94
C THR A 372 7.40 -1.17 -32.43
N GLU A 373 8.20 -1.96 -31.71
CA GLU A 373 8.52 -3.35 -32.07
C GLU A 373 8.08 -4.37 -31.02
N ASN A 374 6.98 -4.10 -30.31
CA ASN A 374 6.51 -4.96 -29.23
C ASN A 374 5.88 -6.27 -29.79
N ARG A 375 6.75 -7.23 -30.14
CA ARG A 375 6.40 -8.58 -30.65
C ARG A 375 5.37 -9.28 -29.76
N ILE A 376 5.40 -9.00 -28.45
CA ILE A 376 4.42 -9.48 -27.47
C ILE A 376 3.03 -8.88 -27.74
N THR A 377 2.93 -7.58 -28.00
CA THR A 377 1.66 -6.95 -28.38
C THR A 377 1.13 -7.48 -29.71
N ASN A 378 2.01 -7.79 -30.67
CA ASN A 378 1.60 -8.43 -31.92
C ASN A 378 1.13 -9.87 -31.72
N LEU A 379 1.74 -10.64 -30.82
CA LEU A 379 1.27 -11.97 -30.43
C LEU A 379 -0.08 -11.92 -29.72
N LEU A 380 -0.28 -10.94 -28.83
CA LEU A 380 -1.56 -10.66 -28.18
C LEU A 380 -2.62 -10.11 -29.16
N LYS A 381 -2.22 -9.62 -30.34
CA LYS A 381 -3.16 -9.28 -31.44
C LYS A 381 -3.50 -10.51 -32.28
N GLN A 382 -2.59 -11.48 -32.37
CA GLN A 382 -2.77 -12.72 -33.12
C GLN A 382 -3.55 -13.79 -32.35
N THR A 383 -3.67 -13.66 -31.02
CA THR A 383 -4.60 -14.47 -30.23
C THR A 383 -6.01 -14.27 -30.77
N ASP A 384 -6.66 -15.36 -31.15
CA ASP A 384 -8.03 -15.33 -31.63
C ASP A 384 -8.91 -14.57 -30.63
N SER A 385 -9.77 -13.71 -31.15
CA SER A 385 -10.71 -12.91 -30.36
C SER A 385 -11.50 -13.79 -29.39
N GLN A 386 -11.83 -15.02 -29.78
CA GLN A 386 -12.58 -15.97 -28.95
C GLN A 386 -11.79 -16.60 -27.81
N SER A 387 -10.48 -16.38 -27.75
CA SER A 387 -9.67 -16.96 -26.70
C SER A 387 -9.81 -16.20 -25.37
N PRO A 388 -9.80 -16.90 -24.22
CA PRO A 388 -9.79 -16.26 -22.90
C PRO A 388 -8.57 -15.33 -22.68
N PHE A 389 -7.58 -15.40 -23.58
CA PHE A 389 -6.35 -14.62 -23.58
C PHE A 389 -6.51 -13.15 -23.98
N PHE A 390 -7.57 -12.80 -24.73
CA PHE A 390 -7.82 -11.41 -25.12
C PHE A 390 -8.04 -10.49 -23.91
N HIS A 391 -8.62 -11.03 -22.84
CA HIS A 391 -8.86 -10.31 -21.59
C HIS A 391 -7.55 -9.88 -20.91
N VAL A 392 -6.52 -10.71 -20.99
CA VAL A 392 -5.22 -10.41 -20.40
C VAL A 392 -4.48 -9.35 -21.20
N ALA A 393 -4.58 -9.39 -22.54
CA ALA A 393 -4.04 -8.34 -23.38
C ALA A 393 -4.60 -6.97 -22.96
N LEU A 394 -5.91 -6.90 -22.68
CA LEU A 394 -6.63 -5.72 -22.21
C LEU A 394 -6.18 -5.22 -20.82
N PHE A 395 -5.97 -6.11 -19.85
CA PHE A 395 -5.43 -5.74 -18.54
C PHE A 395 -4.00 -5.18 -18.62
N LEU A 396 -3.19 -5.68 -19.55
CA LEU A 396 -1.81 -5.22 -19.76
C LEU A 396 -1.74 -3.86 -20.47
N VAL A 397 -2.76 -3.47 -21.25
CA VAL A 397 -2.77 -2.14 -21.86
C VAL A 397 -2.94 -1.03 -20.80
N SER A 398 -3.59 -1.32 -19.66
CA SER A 398 -3.81 -0.32 -18.59
C SER A 398 -2.52 0.30 -18.02
N PRO A 399 -1.42 -0.46 -17.78
CA PRO A 399 -0.10 0.11 -17.49
C PRO A 399 0.72 0.50 -18.74
N MET A 400 0.41 -0.04 -19.92
CA MET A 400 1.08 0.32 -21.18
C MET A 400 0.40 1.54 -21.86
N ILE A 401 0.54 2.70 -21.24
CA ILE A 401 -0.18 3.93 -21.64
C ILE A 401 0.33 4.59 -22.94
N HIS A 402 1.46 4.12 -23.49
CA HIS A 402 2.01 4.62 -24.76
C HIS A 402 1.76 3.70 -25.96
N VAL A 403 0.87 2.71 -25.85
CA VAL A 403 0.54 1.92 -27.04
C VAL A 403 -0.32 2.77 -27.97
N GLY A 404 0.32 3.36 -28.98
CA GLY A 404 -0.29 4.29 -29.92
C GLY A 404 -1.52 3.74 -30.66
N ALA A 405 -2.07 4.57 -31.55
CA ALA A 405 -3.33 4.37 -32.26
C ALA A 405 -3.51 3.00 -32.97
N ALA A 406 -2.48 2.16 -33.12
CA ALA A 406 -2.58 0.82 -33.67
C ALA A 406 -3.36 -0.18 -32.78
N THR A 407 -3.33 -0.05 -31.46
CA THR A 407 -3.91 -1.07 -30.55
C THR A 407 -5.38 -0.86 -30.27
N SER A 408 -5.84 0.39 -30.29
CA SER A 408 -7.27 0.72 -30.37
C SER A 408 -7.93 0.21 -31.66
N ARG A 409 -7.17 -0.02 -32.76
CA ARG A 409 -7.76 -0.57 -34.01
C ARG A 409 -8.13 -2.05 -33.84
N GLY A 410 -7.25 -2.84 -33.19
CA GLY A 410 -7.54 -4.24 -32.86
C GLY A 410 -8.67 -4.39 -31.82
N LEU A 411 -8.79 -3.45 -30.87
CA LEU A 411 -9.90 -3.41 -29.92
C LEU A 411 -11.25 -3.18 -30.60
N ALA A 412 -11.31 -2.23 -31.54
CA ALA A 412 -12.51 -1.96 -32.33
C ALA A 412 -12.90 -3.13 -33.24
N GLU A 413 -11.93 -3.79 -33.86
CA GLU A 413 -12.14 -4.97 -34.71
C GLU A 413 -12.58 -6.20 -33.89
N GLY A 414 -12.12 -6.33 -32.64
CA GLY A 414 -12.51 -7.37 -31.69
C GLY A 414 -13.90 -7.19 -31.04
N LEU A 415 -14.53 -6.03 -31.22
CA LEU A 415 -15.90 -5.75 -30.78
C LEU A 415 -16.98 -6.22 -31.78
N ARG A 416 -16.60 -6.96 -32.84
CA ARG A 416 -17.58 -7.64 -33.68
C ARG A 416 -18.44 -8.57 -32.82
N PRO A 417 -19.77 -8.60 -33.04
CA PRO A 417 -20.68 -9.44 -32.27
C PRO A 417 -20.23 -10.91 -32.39
N VAL A 418 -19.83 -11.49 -31.26
CA VAL A 418 -19.51 -12.91 -31.13
C VAL A 418 -20.83 -13.67 -30.93
N SER A 419 -20.86 -14.94 -31.29
CA SER A 419 -22.02 -15.83 -31.08
C SER A 419 -22.48 -15.90 -29.61
N GLU A 420 -21.57 -15.67 -28.66
CA GLU A 420 -21.89 -15.68 -27.22
C GLU A 420 -22.00 -14.27 -26.64
N LEU A 421 -23.23 -13.92 -26.23
CA LEU A 421 -23.58 -12.60 -25.69
C LEU A 421 -22.72 -12.23 -24.45
N GLY A 422 -22.42 -13.20 -23.58
CA GLY A 422 -21.64 -12.98 -22.35
C GLY A 422 -20.21 -12.49 -22.62
N VAL A 423 -19.54 -13.12 -23.59
CA VAL A 423 -18.16 -12.79 -24.01
C VAL A 423 -18.09 -11.38 -24.59
N PHE A 424 -19.07 -10.99 -25.41
CA PHE A 424 -19.16 -9.63 -25.95
C PHE A 424 -19.22 -8.59 -24.84
N TYR A 425 -20.13 -8.75 -23.86
CA TYR A 425 -20.26 -7.80 -22.77
C TYR A 425 -19.04 -7.76 -21.86
N GLU A 426 -18.35 -8.89 -21.69
CA GLU A 426 -17.08 -8.92 -20.96
C GLU A 426 -15.99 -8.11 -21.67
N ARG A 427 -15.88 -8.22 -22.99
CA ARG A 427 -14.98 -7.36 -23.78
C ARG A 427 -15.33 -5.90 -23.62
N CYS A 428 -16.62 -5.53 -23.72
CA CYS A 428 -17.06 -4.16 -23.48
C CYS A 428 -16.64 -3.65 -22.10
N ARG A 429 -16.82 -4.45 -21.03
CA ARG A 429 -16.41 -4.04 -19.67
C ARG A 429 -14.91 -3.80 -19.56
N ASN A 430 -14.10 -4.67 -20.15
CA ASN A 430 -12.65 -4.52 -20.12
C ASN A 430 -12.17 -3.31 -20.95
N THR A 431 -12.77 -3.08 -22.12
CA THR A 431 -12.51 -1.88 -22.90
C THR A 431 -12.89 -0.62 -22.12
N LEU A 432 -14.06 -0.60 -21.48
CA LEU A 432 -14.48 0.53 -20.64
C LEU A 432 -13.54 0.75 -19.45
N TYR A 433 -13.08 -0.32 -18.79
CA TYR A 433 -12.10 -0.22 -17.72
C TYR A 433 -10.77 0.37 -18.21
N PHE A 434 -10.27 -0.10 -19.35
CA PHE A 434 -9.09 0.47 -19.99
C PHE A 434 -9.26 1.96 -20.27
N MET A 435 -10.39 2.35 -20.85
CA MET A 435 -10.71 3.75 -21.11
C MET A 435 -10.71 4.58 -19.82
N TRP A 436 -11.32 4.07 -18.75
CA TRP A 436 -11.35 4.71 -17.43
C TRP A 436 -9.96 4.92 -16.84
N ALA A 437 -9.10 3.89 -16.90
CA ALA A 437 -7.74 3.96 -16.39
C ALA A 437 -6.89 4.98 -17.17
N CYS A 438 -7.11 5.13 -18.47
CA CYS A 438 -6.39 6.10 -19.27
C CYS A 438 -6.86 7.55 -19.07
N VAL A 439 -8.06 7.81 -18.52
CA VAL A 439 -8.62 9.18 -18.46
C VAL A 439 -7.68 10.19 -17.79
N ASP A 440 -6.94 9.78 -16.75
CA ASP A 440 -6.04 10.66 -15.99
C ASP A 440 -4.76 11.04 -16.75
N ILE A 441 -4.36 10.25 -17.74
CA ILE A 441 -3.02 10.32 -18.34
C ILE A 441 -3.08 10.85 -19.78
N LEU A 442 -4.28 10.87 -20.38
CA LEU A 442 -4.48 11.28 -21.75
C LEU A 442 -4.51 12.81 -21.91
N ALA A 443 -3.37 13.36 -22.31
CA ALA A 443 -3.26 14.71 -22.89
C ALA A 443 -3.40 14.71 -24.43
N ASP A 444 -3.26 13.57 -25.10
CA ASP A 444 -3.32 13.49 -26.57
C ASP A 444 -4.75 13.49 -27.11
N ARG A 445 -5.08 14.54 -27.87
CA ARG A 445 -6.38 14.73 -28.55
C ARG A 445 -6.68 13.66 -29.59
N SER A 446 -5.65 13.11 -30.27
CA SER A 446 -5.83 12.13 -31.33
C SER A 446 -6.38 10.80 -30.77
N PHE A 447 -5.83 10.38 -29.62
CA PHE A 447 -6.28 9.20 -28.89
C PHE A 447 -7.69 9.38 -28.33
N LEU A 448 -8.00 10.56 -27.75
CA LEU A 448 -9.33 10.88 -27.25
C LEU A 448 -10.41 10.84 -28.35
N HIS A 449 -10.08 11.30 -29.56
CA HIS A 449 -11.02 11.21 -30.69
C HIS A 449 -11.30 9.75 -31.07
N LYS A 450 -10.28 8.90 -31.11
CA LYS A 450 -10.46 7.49 -31.43
C LYS A 450 -11.23 6.73 -30.35
N LEU A 451 -10.90 7.00 -29.08
CA LEU A 451 -11.66 6.49 -27.95
C LEU A 451 -13.14 6.87 -28.06
N SER A 452 -13.46 8.10 -28.48
CA SER A 452 -14.84 8.53 -28.74
C SER A 452 -15.55 7.61 -29.73
N THR A 453 -14.91 7.30 -30.87
CA THR A 453 -15.49 6.45 -31.91
C THR A 453 -15.74 5.03 -31.40
N ASP A 454 -14.79 4.45 -30.66
CA ASP A 454 -14.93 3.12 -30.06
C ASP A 454 -16.06 3.10 -29.03
N PHE A 455 -16.17 4.18 -28.24
CA PHE A 455 -17.25 4.37 -27.28
C PHE A 455 -18.62 4.45 -27.95
N GLU A 456 -18.76 5.23 -29.02
CA GLU A 456 -20.00 5.37 -29.78
C GLU A 456 -20.39 4.05 -30.46
N ASN A 457 -19.42 3.29 -30.96
CA ASN A 457 -19.65 1.97 -31.53
C ASN A 457 -20.14 0.97 -30.47
N MET A 458 -19.51 0.92 -29.30
CA MET A 458 -19.98 0.10 -28.17
C MET A 458 -21.39 0.50 -27.79
N LEU A 459 -21.66 1.80 -27.64
CA LEU A 459 -22.98 2.32 -27.33
C LEU A 459 -24.03 1.84 -28.34
N ARG A 460 -23.75 1.95 -29.64
CA ARG A 460 -24.66 1.52 -30.71
C ARG A 460 -24.99 0.03 -30.63
N LEU A 461 -23.98 -0.81 -30.39
CA LEU A 461 -24.15 -2.26 -30.29
C LEU A 461 -24.97 -2.64 -29.05
N ILE A 462 -24.61 -2.09 -27.89
CA ILE A 462 -25.31 -2.36 -26.63
C ILE A 462 -26.77 -1.88 -26.70
N ASN A 463 -27.05 -0.74 -27.35
CA ASN A 463 -28.41 -0.23 -27.51
C ASN A 463 -29.27 -1.15 -28.40
N LYS A 464 -28.67 -1.72 -29.45
CA LYS A 464 -29.35 -2.70 -30.32
C LYS A 464 -29.76 -3.93 -29.51
N ASP A 465 -28.86 -4.45 -28.69
CA ASP A 465 -29.14 -5.63 -27.84
C ASP A 465 -30.08 -5.32 -26.68
N SER A 466 -30.01 -4.11 -26.10
CA SER A 466 -30.94 -3.69 -25.05
C SER A 466 -32.38 -3.64 -25.56
N SER A 467 -32.59 -3.27 -26.83
CA SER A 467 -33.90 -3.30 -27.46
C SER A 467 -34.46 -4.71 -27.68
N SER A 468 -33.59 -5.73 -27.79
CA SER A 468 -34.00 -7.14 -27.96
C SER A 468 -34.04 -7.94 -26.66
N CYS A 469 -33.29 -7.54 -25.62
CA CYS A 469 -33.12 -8.27 -24.36
C CYS A 469 -33.02 -7.31 -23.15
N SER A 470 -34.10 -6.58 -22.85
CA SER A 470 -34.15 -5.53 -21.81
C SER A 470 -33.89 -6.02 -20.37
N SER A 471 -33.97 -7.32 -20.10
CA SER A 471 -33.76 -7.91 -18.77
C SER A 471 -32.36 -8.51 -18.56
N ASN A 472 -31.47 -8.45 -19.55
CA ASN A 472 -30.16 -9.08 -19.44
C ASN A 472 -29.20 -8.24 -18.57
N ARG A 473 -28.80 -8.80 -17.43
CA ARG A 473 -27.91 -8.15 -16.46
C ARG A 473 -26.53 -7.79 -17.02
N HIS A 474 -26.00 -8.55 -18.00
CA HIS A 474 -24.73 -8.21 -18.64
C HIS A 474 -24.82 -6.91 -19.43
N VAL A 475 -25.95 -6.69 -20.12
CA VAL A 475 -26.27 -5.46 -20.85
C VAL A 475 -26.34 -4.30 -19.86
N ASN A 476 -27.14 -4.44 -18.80
CA ASN A 476 -27.33 -3.39 -17.80
C ASN A 476 -26.03 -3.03 -17.06
N MET A 477 -25.19 -4.01 -16.72
CA MET A 477 -23.90 -3.75 -16.08
C MET A 477 -22.90 -3.07 -17.02
N ALA A 478 -22.87 -3.45 -18.30
CA ALA A 478 -22.03 -2.77 -19.30
C ALA A 478 -22.50 -1.33 -19.54
N LEU A 479 -23.82 -1.09 -19.65
CA LEU A 479 -24.42 0.25 -19.73
C LEU A 479 -24.07 1.09 -18.50
N ARG A 480 -24.20 0.51 -17.30
CA ARG A 480 -23.84 1.18 -16.05
C ARG A 480 -22.38 1.62 -16.04
N LEU A 481 -21.47 0.71 -16.42
CA LEU A 481 -20.04 1.04 -16.53
C LEU A 481 -19.81 2.12 -17.58
N LEU A 482 -20.46 2.02 -18.73
CA LEU A 482 -20.39 3.03 -19.80
C LEU A 482 -20.77 4.41 -19.27
N VAL A 483 -21.88 4.55 -18.54
CA VAL A 483 -22.27 5.84 -17.92
C VAL A 483 -21.20 6.34 -16.94
N LYS A 484 -20.61 5.46 -16.13
CA LYS A 484 -19.56 5.84 -15.17
C LYS A 484 -18.26 6.29 -15.84
N VAL A 485 -17.81 5.57 -16.86
CA VAL A 485 -16.61 5.95 -17.64
C VAL A 485 -16.86 7.27 -18.34
N PHE A 486 -18.01 7.45 -18.98
CA PHE A 486 -18.37 8.73 -19.59
C PHE A 486 -18.39 9.88 -18.59
N SER A 487 -18.96 9.67 -17.40
CA SER A 487 -18.93 10.67 -16.32
C SER A 487 -17.50 11.02 -15.93
N ALA A 488 -16.60 10.04 -15.82
CA ALA A 488 -15.21 10.28 -15.46
C ALA A 488 -14.46 11.07 -16.54
N VAL A 489 -14.67 10.73 -17.81
CA VAL A 489 -14.10 11.45 -18.96
C VAL A 489 -14.59 12.91 -18.97
N LEU A 490 -15.90 13.11 -18.84
CA LEU A 490 -16.53 14.44 -18.86
C LEU A 490 -16.00 15.36 -17.74
N LEU A 491 -15.79 14.84 -16.54
CA LEU A 491 -15.33 15.64 -15.40
C LEU A 491 -13.84 16.01 -15.46
N ARG A 492 -13.03 15.21 -16.16
CA ARG A 492 -11.58 15.36 -16.19
C ARG A 492 -11.09 16.13 -17.42
N GLN A 493 -11.80 16.04 -18.54
CA GLN A 493 -11.42 16.69 -19.78
C GLN A 493 -12.12 18.04 -19.93
N LYS A 494 -11.34 19.14 -19.91
CA LYS A 494 -11.86 20.51 -20.10
C LYS A 494 -12.39 20.76 -21.52
N HIS A 495 -11.88 20.02 -22.50
CA HIS A 495 -12.35 20.06 -23.87
C HIS A 495 -12.69 18.64 -24.30
N MET A 496 -13.98 18.32 -24.31
CA MET A 496 -14.40 17.07 -24.94
C MET A 496 -14.15 17.17 -26.46
N PRO A 497 -13.55 16.15 -27.10
CA PRO A 497 -13.61 16.02 -28.55
C PRO A 497 -15.07 16.01 -29.02
N HIS A 498 -15.32 16.03 -30.33
CA HIS A 498 -16.66 16.00 -30.96
C HIS A 498 -17.51 14.74 -30.63
N TRP A 499 -17.70 14.41 -29.36
CA TRP A 499 -18.61 13.38 -28.89
C TRP A 499 -20.01 13.87 -29.21
N HIS A 500 -20.84 13.01 -29.77
CA HIS A 500 -22.25 13.32 -29.95
C HIS A 500 -22.96 13.27 -28.59
N ILE A 501 -22.78 14.29 -27.75
CA ILE A 501 -23.42 14.41 -26.42
C ILE A 501 -24.94 14.21 -26.54
N SER A 502 -25.55 14.63 -27.65
CA SER A 502 -26.95 14.37 -27.96
C SER A 502 -27.32 12.88 -28.01
N SER A 503 -26.46 12.01 -28.53
CA SER A 503 -26.64 10.55 -28.54
C SER A 503 -26.64 9.97 -27.14
N PHE A 504 -25.82 10.53 -26.24
CA PHE A 504 -25.80 10.14 -24.82
C PHE A 504 -27.08 10.50 -24.09
N TYR A 505 -27.58 11.72 -24.27
CA TYR A 505 -28.83 12.12 -23.63
C TYR A 505 -30.03 11.33 -24.15
N LYS A 506 -30.04 10.93 -25.43
CA LYS A 506 -31.04 9.99 -25.96
C LYS A 506 -30.96 8.63 -25.28
N LEU A 507 -29.75 8.09 -25.11
CA LEU A 507 -29.54 6.84 -24.37
C LEU A 507 -30.03 6.97 -22.93
N PHE A 508 -29.70 8.06 -22.22
CA PHE A 508 -30.16 8.25 -20.84
C PHE A 508 -31.68 8.20 -20.73
N GLY A 509 -32.40 8.70 -21.73
CA GLY A 509 -33.85 8.51 -21.80
C GLY A 509 -34.26 7.03 -21.74
N VAL A 510 -33.65 6.18 -22.57
CA VAL A 510 -33.89 4.72 -22.58
C VAL A 510 -33.47 4.08 -21.25
N LEU A 511 -32.34 4.49 -20.67
CA LEU A 511 -31.85 3.94 -19.41
C LEU A 511 -32.70 4.34 -18.20
N MET A 512 -33.30 5.54 -18.22
CA MET A 512 -34.18 6.03 -17.16
C MET A 512 -35.44 5.16 -17.02
N ILE A 513 -35.95 4.63 -18.14
CA ILE A 513 -37.12 3.73 -18.16
C ILE A 513 -36.73 2.25 -18.02
N SER A 514 -35.45 1.93 -17.80
CA SER A 514 -35.03 0.56 -17.53
C SER A 514 -35.50 0.10 -16.15
N ASN A 515 -35.86 -1.17 -16.01
CA ASN A 515 -36.31 -1.76 -14.75
C ASN A 515 -35.15 -2.08 -13.77
N ASP A 516 -33.94 -1.57 -14.02
CA ASP A 516 -32.76 -1.82 -13.19
C ASP A 516 -32.43 -0.59 -12.32
N PRO A 517 -32.59 -0.66 -10.99
CA PRO A 517 -32.35 0.48 -10.11
C PRO A 517 -30.88 0.94 -10.10
N LEU A 518 -29.92 0.06 -10.42
CA LEU A 518 -28.50 0.41 -10.45
C LEU A 518 -28.15 1.25 -11.68
N VAL A 519 -28.79 0.94 -12.82
CA VAL A 519 -28.68 1.73 -14.05
C VAL A 519 -29.27 3.12 -13.81
N LEU A 520 -30.49 3.17 -13.27
CA LEU A 520 -31.16 4.41 -12.89
C LEU A 520 -30.30 5.25 -11.94
N CYS A 521 -29.72 4.64 -10.91
CA CYS A 521 -28.78 5.30 -10.00
C CYS A 521 -27.58 5.93 -10.72
N SER A 522 -26.96 5.21 -11.65
CA SER A 522 -25.79 5.73 -12.39
C SER A 522 -26.16 6.86 -13.35
N VAL A 523 -27.36 6.85 -13.94
CA VAL A 523 -27.85 7.97 -14.77
C VAL A 523 -28.08 9.23 -13.94
N VAL A 524 -28.76 9.13 -12.80
CA VAL A 524 -29.01 10.31 -11.94
C VAL A 524 -27.73 10.81 -11.24
N GLU A 525 -26.79 9.91 -10.94
CA GLU A 525 -25.44 10.27 -10.49
C GLU A 525 -24.71 11.09 -11.55
N PHE A 526 -24.77 10.66 -12.81
CA PHE A 526 -24.20 11.41 -13.93
C PHE A 526 -24.82 12.81 -14.04
N PHE A 527 -26.14 12.96 -13.95
CA PHE A 527 -26.78 14.28 -13.98
C PHE A 527 -26.31 15.19 -12.85
N SER A 528 -26.15 14.64 -11.64
CA SER A 528 -25.67 15.40 -10.49
C SER A 528 -24.23 15.88 -10.69
N LYS A 529 -23.35 15.01 -11.19
CA LYS A 529 -21.93 15.33 -11.42
C LYS A 529 -21.70 16.25 -12.62
N SER A 530 -22.41 16.02 -13.73
CA SER A 530 -22.27 16.80 -14.97
C SER A 530 -22.74 18.25 -14.83
N ARG A 531 -23.46 18.61 -13.76
CA ARG A 531 -23.88 19.98 -13.48
C ARG A 531 -22.73 20.98 -13.51
N ALA A 532 -21.59 20.68 -12.87
CA ALA A 532 -20.44 21.58 -12.83
C ALA A 532 -19.88 21.82 -14.24
N TYR A 533 -19.72 20.74 -15.01
CA TYR A 533 -19.28 20.81 -16.41
C TYR A 533 -20.22 21.66 -17.28
N VAL A 534 -21.54 21.46 -17.16
CA VAL A 534 -22.54 22.23 -17.91
C VAL A 534 -22.54 23.71 -17.52
N GLN A 535 -22.29 24.03 -16.24
CA GLN A 535 -22.16 25.42 -15.78
C GLN A 535 -20.93 26.12 -16.38
N GLU A 536 -19.79 25.43 -16.43
CA GLU A 536 -18.57 25.92 -17.08
C GLU A 536 -18.77 26.14 -18.59
N HIS A 537 -19.59 25.30 -19.23
CA HIS A 537 -19.93 25.36 -20.66
C HIS A 537 -21.26 26.05 -20.94
N SER A 538 -21.68 26.99 -20.09
CA SER A 538 -22.98 27.70 -20.20
C SER A 538 -23.23 28.40 -21.54
N LYS A 539 -22.18 28.65 -22.34
CA LYS A 539 -22.28 29.21 -23.70
C LYS A 539 -22.84 28.22 -24.73
N ASP A 540 -22.74 26.92 -24.50
CA ASP A 540 -23.35 25.91 -25.38
C ASP A 540 -24.83 25.71 -25.00
N GLU A 541 -25.69 26.49 -25.66
CA GLU A 541 -27.14 26.40 -25.43
C GLU A 541 -27.70 24.99 -25.65
N THR A 542 -27.13 24.22 -26.58
CA THR A 542 -27.65 22.90 -26.92
C THR A 542 -27.41 21.90 -25.80
N LEU A 543 -26.20 21.91 -25.23
CA LEU A 543 -25.84 21.10 -24.07
C LEU A 543 -26.69 21.45 -22.86
N VAL A 544 -26.82 22.74 -22.55
CA VAL A 544 -27.60 23.23 -21.42
C VAL A 544 -29.07 22.83 -21.55
N LYS A 545 -29.67 22.99 -22.75
CA LYS A 545 -31.06 22.59 -23.02
C LYS A 545 -31.26 21.09 -22.87
N LEU A 546 -30.35 20.27 -23.41
CA LEU A 546 -30.41 18.81 -23.30
C LEU A 546 -30.31 18.34 -21.85
N HIS A 547 -29.33 18.86 -21.10
CA HIS A 547 -29.14 18.53 -19.70
C HIS A 547 -30.35 18.90 -18.84
N ASN A 548 -30.82 20.15 -18.96
CA ASN A 548 -31.97 20.63 -18.19
C ASN A 548 -33.24 19.84 -18.50
N ARG A 549 -33.47 19.47 -19.77
CA ARG A 549 -34.58 18.61 -20.16
C ARG A 549 -34.48 17.23 -19.53
N ALA A 550 -33.31 16.60 -19.57
CA ALA A 550 -33.11 15.28 -18.99
C ALA A 550 -33.28 15.28 -17.46
N VAL A 551 -32.77 16.31 -16.77
CA VAL A 551 -32.99 16.52 -15.33
C VAL A 551 -34.48 16.72 -15.02
N LEU A 552 -35.17 17.54 -15.82
CA LEU A 552 -36.60 17.79 -15.63
C LEU A 552 -37.41 16.50 -15.81
N ASP A 553 -37.13 15.74 -16.86
CA ASP A 553 -37.76 14.44 -17.12
C ASP A 553 -37.49 13.47 -15.96
N ALA A 554 -36.24 13.34 -15.51
CA ALA A 554 -35.90 12.46 -14.39
C ALA A 554 -36.58 12.88 -13.07
N THR A 555 -36.66 14.18 -12.76
CA THR A 555 -37.39 14.64 -11.56
C THR A 555 -38.90 14.46 -11.67
N ASN A 556 -39.48 14.54 -12.87
CA ASN A 556 -40.89 14.24 -13.11
C ASN A 556 -41.17 12.75 -12.94
N TYR A 557 -40.29 11.90 -13.48
CA TYR A 557 -40.36 10.43 -13.38
C TYR A 557 -40.24 9.89 -11.96
N LEU A 558 -39.37 10.51 -11.14
CA LEU A 558 -39.09 10.02 -9.80
C LEU A 558 -39.96 10.68 -8.73
N TRP A 559 -40.40 11.93 -8.91
CA TRP A 559 -41.02 12.68 -7.81
C TRP A 559 -42.21 13.56 -8.18
N ARG A 560 -42.06 14.47 -9.14
CA ARG A 560 -43.02 15.58 -9.36
C ARG A 560 -44.32 15.16 -10.04
N ASN A 561 -44.32 14.10 -10.84
CA ASN A 561 -45.52 13.61 -11.53
C ASN A 561 -46.22 14.63 -12.47
N LYS A 562 -45.49 15.61 -13.03
CA LYS A 562 -46.06 16.66 -13.88
C LYS A 562 -45.98 16.32 -15.39
N PHE A 563 -46.71 15.31 -15.83
CA PHE A 563 -46.68 14.85 -17.25
C PHE A 563 -47.72 15.55 -18.13
N GLN A 564 -48.86 15.96 -17.56
CA GLN A 564 -50.01 16.46 -18.31
C GLN A 564 -49.74 17.76 -19.10
N ASN A 565 -48.75 18.56 -18.69
CA ASN A 565 -48.45 19.85 -19.30
C ASN A 565 -47.25 19.82 -20.25
N ASN A 566 -46.56 18.68 -20.39
CA ASN A 566 -45.37 18.57 -21.23
C ASN A 566 -45.74 18.02 -22.61
N ILE A 567 -45.12 18.54 -23.66
CA ILE A 567 -45.29 18.05 -25.05
C ILE A 567 -44.77 16.61 -25.21
N SER A 568 -43.75 16.24 -24.44
CA SER A 568 -43.16 14.90 -24.45
C SER A 568 -42.46 14.61 -23.13
N PHE A 569 -42.33 13.33 -22.78
CA PHE A 569 -41.58 12.82 -21.64
C PHE A 569 -40.54 11.81 -22.14
N ILE A 570 -39.24 12.02 -21.86
CA ILE A 570 -38.17 11.12 -22.32
C ILE A 570 -38.15 10.97 -23.86
N GLY A 571 -38.69 11.96 -24.57
CA GLY A 571 -38.82 11.92 -26.03
C GLY A 571 -40.04 11.12 -26.54
N ILE A 572 -40.86 10.58 -25.64
CA ILE A 572 -42.15 9.95 -25.96
C ILE A 572 -43.25 11.02 -25.90
N PRO A 573 -44.11 11.17 -26.91
CA PRO A 573 -45.22 12.11 -26.88
C PRO A 573 -46.19 11.81 -25.73
N SER A 574 -46.64 12.84 -25.00
CA SER A 574 -47.54 12.66 -23.86
C SER A 574 -48.90 12.06 -24.28
N GLU A 575 -49.36 12.34 -25.49
CA GLU A 575 -50.57 11.72 -26.08
C GLU A 575 -50.45 10.19 -26.16
N PHE A 576 -49.27 9.67 -26.49
CA PHE A 576 -49.04 8.23 -26.55
C PHE A 576 -49.11 7.59 -25.17
N ILE A 577 -48.51 8.24 -24.17
CA ILE A 577 -48.56 7.76 -22.78
C ILE A 577 -49.99 7.77 -22.26
N ASN A 578 -50.75 8.85 -22.51
CA ASN A 578 -52.15 8.94 -22.12
C ASN A 578 -52.98 7.83 -22.76
N LYS A 579 -52.80 7.57 -24.07
CA LYS A 579 -53.48 6.46 -24.76
C LYS A 579 -53.14 5.11 -24.16
N ILE A 580 -51.88 4.85 -23.79
CA ILE A 580 -51.50 3.61 -23.10
C ILE A 580 -52.20 3.50 -21.75
N VAL A 581 -52.22 4.56 -20.96
CA VAL A 581 -52.86 4.54 -19.63
C VAL A 581 -54.37 4.38 -19.74
N GLU A 582 -55.00 5.00 -20.73
CA GLU A 582 -56.43 4.82 -21.03
C GLU A 582 -56.77 3.38 -21.48
N SER A 583 -55.84 2.69 -22.15
CA SER A 583 -56.06 1.34 -22.67
C SER A 583 -55.62 0.23 -21.71
N LEU A 584 -54.76 0.52 -20.74
CA LEU A 584 -54.46 -0.37 -19.62
C LEU A 584 -55.66 -0.39 -18.66
N TYR A 585 -56.63 -1.26 -18.95
CA TYR A 585 -57.74 -1.57 -18.06
C TYR A 585 -57.21 -1.92 -16.66
N SER A 586 -57.45 -1.06 -15.69
CA SER A 586 -57.32 -1.41 -14.27
C SER A 586 -58.74 -1.59 -13.73
N GLU A 587 -59.02 -2.75 -13.14
CA GLU A 587 -60.24 -3.01 -12.37
C GLU A 587 -60.41 -1.97 -11.24
N ASP A 588 -59.32 -1.31 -10.83
CA ASP A 588 -59.31 -0.10 -10.01
C ASP A 588 -59.32 1.17 -10.89
N SER A 589 -60.52 1.65 -11.22
CA SER A 589 -60.80 2.87 -12.01
C SER A 589 -60.14 4.19 -11.54
N GLU A 590 -59.33 4.17 -10.48
CA GLU A 590 -58.68 5.34 -9.87
C GLU A 590 -57.14 5.33 -9.92
N MET A 591 -56.52 4.33 -10.54
CA MET A 591 -55.07 4.28 -10.77
C MET A 591 -54.65 5.35 -11.80
N SER A 592 -54.62 6.61 -11.37
CA SER A 592 -54.17 7.72 -12.21
C SER A 592 -52.68 7.58 -12.53
N LEU A 593 -52.26 8.09 -13.68
CA LEU A 593 -50.85 8.14 -14.13
C LEU A 593 -49.89 8.71 -13.05
N LYS A 594 -50.40 9.60 -12.18
CA LYS A 594 -49.69 10.17 -11.02
C LYS A 594 -49.29 9.12 -9.97
N SER A 595 -50.04 8.02 -9.87
CA SER A 595 -49.77 6.94 -8.92
C SER A 595 -48.65 6.01 -9.39
N TRP A 596 -48.36 5.93 -10.70
CA TRP A 596 -47.38 4.99 -11.25
C TRP A 596 -45.97 5.58 -11.35
N LEU A 597 -45.85 6.90 -11.50
CA LEU A 597 -44.59 7.57 -11.85
C LEU A 597 -43.95 8.30 -10.65
N THR A 598 -43.83 7.60 -9.55
CA THR A 598 -43.15 8.12 -8.35
C THR A 598 -42.14 7.12 -7.82
N ILE A 599 -41.15 7.58 -7.04
CA ILE A 599 -40.05 6.76 -6.53
C ILE A 599 -40.50 5.48 -5.82
N THR A 600 -41.67 5.48 -5.18
CA THR A 600 -42.24 4.31 -4.50
C THR A 600 -42.95 3.32 -5.43
N SER A 601 -43.24 3.73 -6.67
CA SER A 601 -44.08 2.99 -7.61
C SER A 601 -43.38 2.69 -8.95
N VAL A 602 -42.29 3.41 -9.26
CA VAL A 602 -41.43 3.13 -10.41
C VAL A 602 -40.88 1.70 -10.29
N PRO A 603 -41.05 0.84 -11.30
CA PRO A 603 -40.71 -0.59 -11.20
C PRO A 603 -39.27 -0.87 -10.76
N ALA A 604 -38.32 -0.02 -11.18
CA ALA A 604 -36.91 -0.18 -10.81
C ALA A 604 -36.68 -0.09 -9.29
N VAL A 605 -37.42 0.78 -8.58
CA VAL A 605 -37.14 1.17 -7.19
C VAL A 605 -38.28 0.90 -6.21
N SER A 606 -39.45 0.49 -6.68
CA SER A 606 -40.64 0.26 -5.85
C SER A 606 -40.38 -0.77 -4.74
N TYR A 607 -39.79 -1.92 -5.09
CA TYR A 607 -39.42 -2.95 -4.14
C TYR A 607 -38.33 -2.48 -3.16
N CYS A 608 -37.38 -1.68 -3.63
CA CYS A 608 -36.34 -1.10 -2.76
C CYS A 608 -36.96 -0.17 -1.71
N CYS A 609 -37.92 0.66 -2.12
CA CYS A 609 -38.68 1.51 -1.20
C CYS A 609 -39.48 0.68 -0.18
N TYR A 610 -40.09 -0.41 -0.63
CA TYR A 610 -40.82 -1.34 0.24
C TYR A 610 -39.91 -1.99 1.28
N GLN A 611 -38.72 -2.45 0.88
CA GLN A 611 -37.73 -3.01 1.82
C GLN A 611 -37.25 -1.99 2.85
N ILE A 612 -37.06 -0.73 2.43
CA ILE A 612 -36.71 0.36 3.34
C ILE A 612 -37.83 0.58 4.37
N LEU A 613 -39.10 0.60 3.93
CA LEU A 613 -40.24 0.70 4.83
C LEU A 613 -40.30 -0.47 5.82
N ARG A 614 -40.14 -1.70 5.35
CA ARG A 614 -40.07 -2.89 6.23
C ARG A 614 -38.96 -2.77 7.27
N GLY A 615 -37.82 -2.21 6.88
CA GLY A 615 -36.72 -1.91 7.79
C GLY A 615 -37.13 -0.92 8.90
N PHE A 616 -37.88 0.12 8.55
CA PHE A 616 -38.40 1.10 9.50
C PHE A 616 -39.42 0.50 10.49
N GLU A 617 -40.38 -0.27 9.98
CA GLU A 617 -41.39 -0.94 10.81
C GLU A 617 -40.74 -1.87 11.84
N LYS A 618 -39.71 -2.61 11.42
CA LYS A 618 -38.92 -3.46 12.33
C LYS A 618 -38.12 -2.65 13.35
N ALA A 619 -37.49 -1.55 12.93
CA ALA A 619 -36.67 -0.74 13.82
C ALA A 619 -37.48 0.02 14.88
N THR A 620 -38.74 0.34 14.57
CA THR A 620 -39.67 1.04 15.47
C THR A 620 -40.56 0.10 16.27
N ASN A 621 -40.41 -1.24 16.09
CA ASN A 621 -41.27 -2.26 16.68
C ASN A 621 -42.77 -2.01 16.43
N SER A 622 -43.13 -1.60 15.21
CA SER A 622 -44.53 -1.44 14.80
C SER A 622 -45.30 -2.76 15.01
N LYS A 623 -46.51 -2.66 15.56
CA LYS A 623 -47.40 -3.81 15.78
C LYS A 623 -48.12 -4.23 14.50
N ALA A 624 -48.34 -3.28 13.60
CA ALA A 624 -48.89 -3.53 12.27
C ALA A 624 -47.83 -3.34 11.18
N PHE A 625 -48.10 -3.93 10.01
CA PHE A 625 -47.13 -4.09 8.93
C PHE A 625 -47.80 -3.76 7.59
N PHE A 626 -47.25 -2.79 6.85
CA PHE A 626 -47.79 -2.33 5.57
C PHE A 626 -47.82 -3.43 4.50
N ASN A 627 -49.02 -3.78 4.02
CA ASN A 627 -49.25 -4.91 3.12
C ASN A 627 -49.84 -4.52 1.75
N HIS A 628 -50.06 -3.23 1.49
CA HIS A 628 -50.56 -2.73 0.22
C HIS A 628 -49.44 -2.31 -0.74
N LEU A 629 -49.80 -1.93 -1.97
CA LEU A 629 -48.89 -1.23 -2.89
C LEU A 629 -48.53 0.15 -2.32
N LEU A 630 -47.27 0.57 -2.45
CA LEU A 630 -46.80 1.89 -2.00
C LEU A 630 -47.27 3.00 -2.94
N THR A 631 -48.57 3.26 -2.89
CA THR A 631 -49.27 4.35 -3.58
C THR A 631 -50.01 5.18 -2.54
N HIS A 632 -50.50 6.37 -2.96
CA HIS A 632 -51.32 7.21 -2.09
C HIS A 632 -52.57 6.46 -1.58
N LYS A 633 -53.30 5.83 -2.50
CA LYS A 633 -54.49 5.03 -2.16
C LYS A 633 -54.17 3.84 -1.26
N GLY A 634 -53.08 3.13 -1.53
CA GLY A 634 -52.63 2.03 -0.67
C GLY A 634 -52.26 2.50 0.74
N TYR A 635 -51.73 3.71 0.87
CA TYR A 635 -51.47 4.35 2.16
C TYR A 635 -52.75 4.72 2.90
N ASP A 636 -53.71 5.34 2.21
CA ASP A 636 -54.98 5.76 2.82
C ASP A 636 -55.78 4.55 3.33
N ILE A 637 -55.95 3.51 2.49
CA ILE A 637 -56.63 2.27 2.86
C ILE A 637 -55.97 1.61 4.08
N PHE A 638 -54.63 1.61 4.15
CA PHE A 638 -53.92 1.03 5.28
C PHE A 638 -54.10 1.86 6.56
N LYS A 639 -54.02 3.19 6.47
CA LYS A 639 -54.23 4.09 7.62
C LYS A 639 -55.67 4.05 8.14
N GLU A 640 -56.64 3.75 7.30
CA GLU A 640 -58.03 3.50 7.72
C GLU A 640 -58.19 2.19 8.52
N GLN A 641 -57.34 1.19 8.27
CA GLN A 641 -57.40 -0.13 8.89
C GLN A 641 -56.60 -0.25 10.19
N VAL A 642 -55.66 0.66 10.45
CA VAL A 642 -54.67 0.54 11.52
C VAL A 642 -54.72 1.75 12.44
N SER A 643 -54.68 1.52 13.76
CA SER A 643 -54.65 2.61 14.73
C SER A 643 -53.33 3.41 14.64
N SER A 644 -53.36 4.70 14.94
CA SER A 644 -52.17 5.57 14.86
C SER A 644 -51.02 5.11 15.76
N GLU A 645 -51.31 4.39 16.85
CA GLU A 645 -50.32 3.88 17.81
C GLU A 645 -49.67 2.57 17.35
N ASP A 646 -50.28 1.84 16.41
CA ASP A 646 -49.81 0.52 15.98
C ASP A 646 -48.82 0.58 14.80
N TRP A 647 -48.74 1.72 14.10
CA TRP A 647 -47.89 1.88 12.92
C TRP A 647 -47.41 3.31 12.66
N LEU A 648 -46.09 3.53 12.86
CA LEU A 648 -45.34 4.74 12.49
C LEU A 648 -46.15 6.03 12.76
N ASP A 649 -46.44 6.26 14.04
CA ASP A 649 -47.16 7.40 14.62
C ASP A 649 -46.67 8.78 14.12
N THR A 650 -45.37 8.89 13.85
CA THR A 650 -44.71 10.13 13.38
C THR A 650 -44.93 10.45 11.90
N ILE A 651 -45.59 9.58 11.12
CA ILE A 651 -45.78 9.76 9.67
C ILE A 651 -47.27 9.96 9.36
N PRO A 652 -47.75 11.22 9.32
CA PRO A 652 -49.18 11.52 9.17
C PRO A 652 -49.66 11.50 7.72
N THR A 653 -48.78 11.73 6.74
CA THR A 653 -49.16 11.76 5.32
C THR A 653 -48.33 10.81 4.46
N TYR A 654 -48.87 10.42 3.30
CA TYR A 654 -48.13 9.66 2.29
C TYR A 654 -46.89 10.42 1.78
N TYR A 655 -46.94 11.75 1.75
CA TYR A 655 -45.79 12.57 1.37
C TYR A 655 -44.66 12.45 2.39
N ASP A 656 -44.98 12.46 3.69
CA ASP A 656 -44.01 12.28 4.76
C ASP A 656 -43.42 10.87 4.75
N LEU A 657 -44.22 9.86 4.40
CA LEU A 657 -43.74 8.49 4.20
C LEU A 657 -42.69 8.44 3.09
N LYS A 658 -43.00 9.06 1.94
CA LYS A 658 -42.06 9.15 0.81
C LYS A 658 -40.77 9.88 1.19
N LEU A 659 -40.88 10.98 1.93
CA LEU A 659 -39.72 11.73 2.42
C LEU A 659 -38.86 10.88 3.36
N THR A 660 -39.49 10.13 4.26
CA THR A 660 -38.81 9.26 5.21
C THR A 660 -38.05 8.13 4.51
N ILE A 661 -38.71 7.48 3.54
CA ILE A 661 -38.06 6.46 2.68
C ILE A 661 -36.88 7.08 1.93
N LEU A 662 -37.06 8.25 1.32
CA LEU A 662 -36.01 8.95 0.58
C LEU A 662 -34.82 9.35 1.47
N ALA A 663 -35.10 9.86 2.68
CA ALA A 663 -34.10 10.23 3.66
C ALA A 663 -33.29 9.01 4.10
N ARG A 664 -33.91 7.85 4.28
CA ARG A 664 -33.21 6.60 4.62
C ARG A 664 -32.39 6.05 3.47
N MET A 665 -32.93 6.10 2.25
CA MET A 665 -32.24 5.68 1.03
C MET A 665 -30.91 6.43 0.84
N ARG A 666 -30.77 7.64 1.39
CA ARG A 666 -29.51 8.40 1.38
C ARG A 666 -28.35 7.69 2.09
N TYR A 667 -28.65 6.85 3.07
CA TYR A 667 -27.66 6.06 3.81
C TYR A 667 -27.41 4.68 3.20
N ASP A 668 -28.10 4.33 2.12
CA ASP A 668 -27.88 3.08 1.40
C ASP A 668 -26.70 3.24 0.42
N ASN A 669 -25.66 2.41 0.57
CA ASN A 669 -24.47 2.50 -0.28
C ASN A 669 -24.75 2.23 -1.78
N THR A 670 -25.86 1.59 -2.10
CA THR A 670 -26.22 1.14 -3.44
C THR A 670 -27.06 2.19 -4.16
N TYR A 671 -28.04 2.78 -3.48
CA TYR A 671 -29.06 3.64 -4.09
C TYR A 671 -28.96 5.13 -3.75
N ARG A 672 -27.94 5.54 -2.98
CA ARG A 672 -27.73 6.91 -2.50
C ARG A 672 -27.75 8.01 -3.58
N SER A 673 -27.38 7.69 -4.82
CA SER A 673 -27.37 8.68 -5.90
C SER A 673 -28.75 9.23 -6.24
N ILE A 674 -29.83 8.46 -6.04
CA ILE A 674 -31.21 8.91 -6.29
C ILE A 674 -31.64 10.03 -5.34
N PRO A 675 -31.58 9.87 -4.00
CA PRO A 675 -31.88 10.95 -3.09
C PRO A 675 -30.93 12.14 -3.26
N GLU A 676 -29.63 11.92 -3.49
CA GLU A 676 -28.70 13.03 -3.75
C GLU A 676 -29.11 13.86 -4.97
N PHE A 677 -29.49 13.20 -6.06
CA PHE A 677 -30.04 13.88 -7.24
C PHE A 677 -31.30 14.67 -6.91
N LEU A 678 -32.29 14.04 -6.27
CA LEU A 678 -33.56 14.69 -5.96
C LEU A 678 -33.37 15.89 -5.03
N PHE A 679 -32.57 15.77 -3.96
CA PHE A 679 -32.26 16.89 -3.06
C PHE A 679 -31.48 18.02 -3.75
N THR A 680 -30.70 17.71 -4.78
CA THR A 680 -29.90 18.70 -5.53
C THR A 680 -30.74 19.52 -6.50
N PHE A 681 -31.71 18.90 -7.19
CA PHE A 681 -32.46 19.54 -8.27
C PHE A 681 -33.91 19.93 -7.91
N LEU A 682 -34.47 19.39 -6.82
CA LEU A 682 -35.80 19.77 -6.32
C LEU A 682 -35.70 20.74 -5.15
N LYS A 683 -35.91 22.03 -5.43
CA LYS A 683 -35.97 23.08 -4.39
C LYS A 683 -36.90 22.73 -3.22
N SER A 684 -38.06 22.12 -3.51
CA SER A 684 -39.03 21.68 -2.50
C SER A 684 -38.49 20.66 -1.51
N LEU A 685 -37.42 19.93 -1.87
CA LEU A 685 -36.76 18.94 -1.01
C LEU A 685 -35.48 19.50 -0.38
N THR A 686 -34.85 20.51 -1.00
CA THR A 686 -33.62 21.11 -0.50
C THR A 686 -33.82 21.82 0.84
N GLU A 687 -35.00 22.38 1.07
CA GLU A 687 -35.38 23.02 2.34
C GLU A 687 -35.55 21.98 3.46
N THR A 688 -36.14 20.83 3.15
CA THR A 688 -36.33 19.70 4.08
C THR A 688 -35.01 19.03 4.48
N LYS A 689 -34.00 19.04 3.60
CA LYS A 689 -32.63 18.55 3.89
C LYS A 689 -31.95 19.31 5.05
N LYS A 690 -32.39 20.53 5.40
CA LYS A 690 -31.85 21.25 6.56
C LYS A 690 -32.48 20.82 7.89
N MET A 691 -33.64 20.16 7.83
CA MET A 691 -34.41 19.72 9.01
C MET A 691 -34.19 18.25 9.36
N ILE A 692 -33.71 17.45 8.39
CA ILE A 692 -33.37 16.02 8.51
C ILE A 692 -31.86 15.86 8.44
#